data_AF-A0A661VM16-F1
#
_entry.id   AF-A0A661VM16-F1
#
_cell.length_a   1.000
_cell.length_b   1.000
_cell.length_c   1.000
_cell.angle_alpha   90.00
_cell.angle_beta   90.00
_cell.angle_gamma   90.00
#
_symmetry.space_group_name_H-M   'P 1'
#
loop_
_entity.id
_entity.type
_entity.pdbx_description
1 polymer ?
#
loop_
_entity_poly.entity_id
_entity_poly.type
_entity_poly.pdbx_seq_one_letter_code
_entity_poly.pdbx_strand_id
1 'polypeptide(L)'
;MIGIKLSDHNSSWTRNVIGLVLTGLLFLALTGATGLLWVHRARVMQTADAAHPLSSPQANVVPWGVNAALDQYDDEELARALDQIAAAGFHWVRQTFPWAEIEPRPGEFDWRTADRIIAACAARNLALIVVLDTTPAWARPAGTSNAHTPPRKVADFGGFARAFAARYGDRVDYYQIWDEPNLSAHWGGAYVDPAAYARLLREGAVQIRSADPSAVILTAGLAPTTERGPLNLDEADYLRGLLAARADDFFDVVAIKPYGFSQLADAPPDGEALDFGRAAWVRQALVDAGRADLPIWAVEFGWNALPTDWAGQPSIWGQVSEEEQAAYTVAAVERAQRDWPWMGALCVSTFQPNAPATDPRWGFALVGADGTPRAVYHTLQAQASASIVAGPGVYPATHPSGEYRGDWRFSVAGADIPWGAGRDTQSLDEASLRIHFSGTALDLTVRRGDYWGLLYVTVDDAPANALPVDPDRPVASYLVLHDPLHATASVPVARNLPAGPHLAEVTPVGGWGQWALVGWTVRREPDLRGTNLALAALGLCAALTLAGVIWQAASGPTRWANTRALLRAVSTLAQTWTRRYRALPEWVQATLTLGAAVAFAFAPGLPASLGTLAVLGILVVLRLDLGLAMVALVAPFFLYPKALLGKHFSLVEIITLLCVLAWPLHWWLRRENPDLKLRAERTKPAKGGLLTCSSGRLGRFQRPLAAQPGASSSKQGFTTLDWGVVALVALSALSLTWAPNFGVASREFRVVILESALFYGLLRVARLDVAQRWRVVDAWLLGALAVSLVGLAQFAITGNVIAAEGVRRVRGVYGSPNNLALFLERAVPMLAAGILWPAGRWRRRLYALALLPVLVCLVLTFSRGALLLAVPVAALFLGALRGRRALVVSVALLAVAALVLLPMARTERFASLLNTRSGTTFFRFQLWRATLNLIGDHPLTGVGLDNFLYQYRTRYVLPAAWQELNLSHPHNLVLDFWVRLGVLGVVVLAWLEVAFFRQGLAFYRRTTSPGMKALAAGLTASMVAALAHGLIDQGFFLVDLAFVFMLTLGLLSPLGARKDTLHLPSSPIKDSADLLQCPRSNRN
;
A
#
# COMPACT_ATOMS: atom_id res chain seq x y z
N MET A 1 -10.26 -73.02 -3.30
CA MET A 1 -11.29 -71.95 -3.29
C MET A 1 -10.66 -70.65 -2.82
N ILE A 2 -10.75 -69.64 -3.68
CA ILE A 2 -10.84 -68.19 -3.40
C ILE A 2 -9.66 -67.53 -2.65
N GLY A 3 -8.68 -67.07 -3.43
CA GLY A 3 -7.85 -65.91 -3.09
C GLY A 3 -8.49 -64.66 -3.69
N ILE A 4 -8.87 -63.69 -2.84
CA ILE A 4 -9.42 -62.41 -3.28
C ILE A 4 -8.27 -61.45 -3.59
N LYS A 5 -8.09 -61.17 -4.89
CA LYS A 5 -7.40 -59.97 -5.38
C LYS A 5 -8.22 -58.74 -4.97
N LEU A 6 -7.71 -57.95 -4.02
CA LEU A 6 -8.13 -56.56 -3.87
C LEU A 6 -7.57 -55.77 -5.07
N SER A 7 -8.48 -55.34 -5.93
CA SER A 7 -8.21 -54.64 -7.19
C SER A 7 -7.80 -53.18 -6.94
N ASP A 8 -6.95 -52.66 -7.84
CA ASP A 8 -6.56 -51.25 -8.00
C ASP A 8 -7.73 -50.26 -8.22
N HIS A 9 -8.98 -50.72 -8.19
CA HIS A 9 -10.19 -49.89 -8.34
C HIS A 9 -10.48 -48.99 -7.11
N ASN A 10 -9.89 -49.27 -5.95
CA ASN A 10 -10.18 -48.49 -4.75
C ASN A 10 -9.48 -47.11 -4.70
N SER A 11 -8.46 -46.88 -5.55
CA SER A 11 -7.70 -45.61 -5.57
C SER A 11 -8.34 -44.50 -6.40
N SER A 12 -9.18 -44.82 -7.38
CA SER A 12 -9.90 -43.82 -8.19
C SER A 12 -11.18 -43.38 -7.48
N TRP A 13 -11.88 -44.30 -6.82
CA TRP A 13 -13.08 -44.00 -6.04
C TRP A 13 -12.77 -43.08 -4.85
N THR A 14 -11.73 -43.38 -4.07
CA THR A 14 -11.26 -42.50 -2.98
C THR A 14 -10.82 -41.12 -3.50
N ARG A 15 -10.14 -41.04 -4.65
CA ARG A 15 -9.78 -39.75 -5.28
C ARG A 15 -11.00 -38.94 -5.73
N ASN A 16 -12.00 -39.60 -6.29
CA ASN A 16 -13.24 -38.96 -6.75
C ASN A 16 -14.12 -38.51 -5.57
N VAL A 17 -14.19 -39.30 -4.49
CA VAL A 17 -14.90 -38.94 -3.25
C VAL A 17 -14.21 -37.76 -2.55
N ILE A 18 -12.88 -37.78 -2.45
CA ILE A 18 -12.11 -36.64 -1.91
C ILE A 18 -12.31 -35.39 -2.80
N GLY A 19 -12.30 -35.54 -4.13
CA GLY A 19 -12.58 -34.45 -5.06
C GLY A 19 -13.99 -33.88 -4.92
N LEU A 20 -15.00 -34.74 -4.70
CA LEU A 20 -16.39 -34.35 -4.48
C LEU A 20 -16.57 -33.61 -3.14
N VAL A 21 -15.94 -34.11 -2.07
CA VAL A 21 -15.94 -33.47 -0.73
C VAL A 21 -15.23 -32.12 -0.79
N LEU A 22 -14.08 -32.01 -1.46
CA LEU A 22 -13.38 -30.75 -1.67
C LEU A 22 -14.23 -29.76 -2.49
N THR A 23 -14.92 -30.23 -3.54
CA THR A 23 -15.82 -29.37 -4.34
C THR A 23 -17.03 -28.90 -3.53
N GLY A 24 -17.60 -29.78 -2.68
CA GLY A 24 -18.70 -29.44 -1.77
C GLY A 24 -18.29 -28.43 -0.69
N LEU A 25 -17.11 -28.58 -0.10
CA LEU A 25 -16.56 -27.63 0.87
C LEU A 25 -16.25 -26.28 0.23
N LEU A 26 -15.76 -26.25 -1.01
CA LEU A 26 -15.55 -25.01 -1.75
C LEU A 26 -16.88 -24.30 -2.04
N PHE A 27 -17.92 -25.04 -2.42
CA PHE A 27 -19.26 -24.49 -2.67
C PHE A 27 -19.89 -23.91 -1.40
N LEU A 28 -19.79 -24.61 -0.27
CA LEU A 28 -20.26 -24.13 1.03
C LEU A 28 -19.48 -22.91 1.52
N ALA A 29 -18.15 -22.87 1.31
CA ALA A 29 -17.34 -21.71 1.64
C ALA A 29 -17.68 -20.48 0.78
N LEU A 30 -17.91 -20.68 -0.52
CA LEU A 30 -18.30 -19.62 -1.46
C LEU A 30 -19.71 -19.08 -1.16
N THR A 31 -20.68 -19.94 -0.83
CA THR A 31 -22.05 -19.54 -0.47
C THR A 31 -22.13 -18.87 0.91
N GLY A 32 -21.35 -19.33 1.89
CA GLY A 32 -21.19 -18.63 3.17
C GLY A 32 -20.53 -17.26 3.00
N ALA A 33 -19.53 -17.16 2.11
CA ALA A 33 -18.87 -15.89 1.80
C ALA A 33 -19.81 -14.90 1.11
N THR A 34 -20.66 -15.35 0.16
CA THR A 34 -21.64 -14.45 -0.49
C THR A 34 -22.72 -13.98 0.48
N GLY A 35 -23.20 -14.84 1.39
CA GLY A 35 -24.15 -14.44 2.43
C GLY A 35 -23.57 -13.42 3.42
N LEU A 36 -22.34 -13.62 3.88
CA LEU A 36 -21.65 -12.66 4.74
C LEU A 36 -21.29 -11.37 4.00
N LEU A 37 -20.91 -11.43 2.72
CA LEU A 37 -20.72 -10.25 1.87
C LEU A 37 -22.02 -9.46 1.68
N TRP A 38 -23.17 -10.15 1.60
CA TRP A 38 -24.48 -9.49 1.52
C TRP A 38 -24.87 -8.80 2.83
N VAL A 39 -24.69 -9.47 3.98
CA VAL A 39 -24.91 -8.85 5.30
C VAL A 39 -23.94 -7.70 5.56
N HIS A 40 -22.67 -7.87 5.18
CA HIS A 40 -21.66 -6.81 5.24
C HIS A 40 -22.07 -5.63 4.38
N ARG A 41 -22.47 -5.87 3.13
CA ARG A 41 -22.96 -4.82 2.22
C ARG A 41 -24.21 -4.15 2.76
N ALA A 42 -25.17 -4.88 3.31
CA ALA A 42 -26.39 -4.31 3.89
C ALA A 42 -26.09 -3.39 5.09
N ARG A 43 -25.21 -3.82 6.00
CA ARG A 43 -24.76 -2.99 7.14
C ARG A 43 -23.95 -1.77 6.70
N VAL A 44 -23.04 -1.96 5.73
CA VAL A 44 -22.27 -0.86 5.15
C VAL A 44 -23.21 0.14 4.49
N MET A 45 -24.20 -0.28 3.70
CA MET A 45 -25.17 0.62 3.05
C MET A 45 -26.03 1.40 4.06
N GLN A 46 -26.41 0.80 5.20
CA GLN A 46 -27.16 1.50 6.25
C GLN A 46 -26.32 2.53 7.04
N THR A 47 -25.00 2.38 7.07
CA THR A 47 -24.05 3.28 7.76
C THR A 47 -23.18 4.09 6.81
N ALA A 48 -23.39 3.96 5.50
CA ALA A 48 -22.47 4.41 4.46
C ALA A 48 -22.25 5.92 4.51
N ASP A 49 -23.33 6.68 4.71
CA ASP A 49 -23.27 8.15 4.77
C ASP A 49 -22.47 8.65 5.98
N ALA A 50 -22.44 7.92 7.10
CA ALA A 50 -21.68 8.29 8.30
C ALA A 50 -20.21 7.77 8.26
N ALA A 51 -19.95 6.67 7.54
CA ALA A 51 -18.60 6.15 7.31
C ALA A 51 -17.88 6.91 6.19
N HIS A 52 -18.64 7.42 5.21
CA HIS A 52 -18.18 8.21 4.07
C HIS A 52 -18.99 9.52 4.02
N PRO A 53 -18.66 10.49 4.90
CA PRO A 53 -19.37 11.76 4.94
C PRO A 53 -19.33 12.48 3.59
N LEU A 54 -20.37 13.26 3.33
CA LEU A 54 -20.47 14.08 2.14
C LEU A 54 -19.31 15.05 2.05
N SER A 55 -18.66 15.06 0.88
CA SER A 55 -17.58 15.98 0.58
C SER A 55 -18.06 17.40 0.27
N SER A 56 -19.37 17.61 0.11
CA SER A 56 -19.92 18.94 -0.16
C SER A 56 -19.71 19.85 1.06
N PRO A 57 -19.06 21.01 0.91
CA PRO A 57 -18.92 21.98 2.00
C PRO A 57 -20.28 22.41 2.58
N GLN A 58 -21.33 22.42 1.76
CA GLN A 58 -22.66 22.86 2.20
C GLN A 58 -23.36 21.85 3.11
N ALA A 59 -22.87 20.61 3.23
CA ALA A 59 -23.38 19.65 4.21
C ALA A 59 -22.83 19.90 5.63
N ASN A 60 -21.69 20.61 5.75
CA ASN A 60 -20.93 20.75 6.99
C ASN A 60 -20.75 22.22 7.37
N VAL A 61 -21.82 23.01 7.21
CA VAL A 61 -21.87 24.42 7.64
C VAL A 61 -22.27 24.54 9.11
N VAL A 62 -22.15 25.75 9.67
CA VAL A 62 -22.75 26.05 10.97
C VAL A 62 -24.26 25.81 10.87
N PRO A 63 -24.87 25.00 11.75
CA PRO A 63 -26.26 24.57 11.56
C PRO A 63 -27.29 25.63 11.93
N TRP A 64 -26.95 26.62 12.78
CA TRP A 64 -27.92 27.50 13.41
C TRP A 64 -28.37 28.65 12.50
N GLY A 65 -29.63 28.60 12.06
CA GLY A 65 -30.28 29.67 11.31
C GLY A 65 -31.64 30.08 11.84
N VAL A 66 -32.11 31.25 11.40
CA VAL A 66 -33.44 31.77 11.72
C VAL A 66 -34.05 32.46 10.51
N ASN A 67 -35.35 32.26 10.30
CA ASN A 67 -36.12 33.04 9.35
C ASN A 67 -36.53 34.37 9.99
N ALA A 68 -36.43 35.47 9.25
CA ALA A 68 -36.83 36.78 9.74
C ALA A 68 -37.60 37.54 8.66
N ALA A 69 -38.55 38.37 9.09
CA ALA A 69 -39.23 39.35 8.24
C ALA A 69 -38.71 40.75 8.61
N LEU A 70 -37.45 41.02 8.26
CA LEU A 70 -36.70 42.22 8.64
C LEU A 70 -37.22 43.50 7.98
N ASP A 71 -37.97 43.37 6.89
CA ASP A 71 -38.64 44.44 6.15
C ASP A 71 -39.72 45.15 6.98
N GLN A 72 -40.25 44.50 8.03
CA GLN A 72 -41.27 45.08 8.91
C GLN A 72 -40.72 46.14 9.88
N TYR A 73 -39.41 46.14 10.14
CA TYR A 73 -38.79 46.96 11.19
C TYR A 73 -38.33 48.32 10.68
N ASP A 74 -38.37 49.35 11.52
CA ASP A 74 -37.57 50.56 11.31
C ASP A 74 -36.06 50.32 11.58
N ASP A 75 -35.22 51.34 11.44
CA ASP A 75 -33.76 51.17 11.55
C ASP A 75 -33.29 50.78 12.95
N GLU A 76 -33.98 51.27 13.99
CA GLU A 76 -33.66 50.97 15.39
C GLU A 76 -34.14 49.56 15.77
N GLU A 77 -35.37 49.22 15.36
CA GLU A 77 -35.93 47.88 15.50
C GLU A 77 -35.11 46.84 14.75
N LEU A 78 -34.68 47.13 13.53
CA LEU A 78 -33.85 46.24 12.71
C LEU A 78 -32.51 45.98 13.41
N ALA A 79 -31.86 47.02 13.92
CA ALA A 79 -30.61 46.89 14.67
C ALA A 79 -30.81 46.00 15.91
N ARG A 80 -31.86 46.26 16.70
CA ARG A 80 -32.18 45.46 17.90
C ARG A 80 -32.47 44.01 17.58
N ALA A 81 -33.28 43.74 16.55
CA ALA A 81 -33.61 42.39 16.13
C ALA A 81 -32.36 41.62 15.68
N LEU A 82 -31.49 42.23 14.86
CA LEU A 82 -30.25 41.61 14.40
C LEU A 82 -29.23 41.43 15.54
N ASP A 83 -29.15 42.36 16.48
CA ASP A 83 -28.32 42.22 17.68
C ASP A 83 -28.79 41.04 18.55
N GLN A 84 -30.10 40.87 18.71
CA GLN A 84 -30.67 39.73 19.43
C GLN A 84 -30.46 38.40 18.69
N ILE A 85 -30.56 38.39 17.36
CA ILE A 85 -30.27 37.21 16.52
C ILE A 85 -28.80 36.82 16.66
N ALA A 86 -27.88 37.78 16.54
CA ALA A 86 -26.45 37.53 16.71
C ALA A 86 -26.10 37.08 18.15
N ALA A 87 -26.71 37.71 19.17
CA ALA A 87 -26.52 37.34 20.58
C ALA A 87 -27.11 35.97 20.93
N ALA A 88 -28.05 35.46 20.13
CA ALA A 88 -28.54 34.09 20.25
C ALA A 88 -27.62 33.05 19.60
N GLY A 89 -26.53 33.47 18.95
CA GLY A 89 -25.59 32.56 18.28
C GLY A 89 -26.03 32.06 16.91
N PHE A 90 -27.08 32.65 16.32
CA PHE A 90 -27.46 32.33 14.94
C PHE A 90 -26.42 32.85 13.95
N HIS A 91 -26.07 32.02 12.97
CA HIS A 91 -25.18 32.40 11.88
C HIS A 91 -25.97 32.79 10.61
N TRP A 92 -27.03 32.04 10.31
CA TRP A 92 -27.85 32.24 9.12
C TRP A 92 -29.09 33.06 9.40
N VAL A 93 -29.38 34.01 8.53
CA VAL A 93 -30.66 34.73 8.47
C VAL A 93 -31.29 34.49 7.12
N ARG A 94 -32.46 33.86 7.09
CA ARG A 94 -33.25 33.68 5.86
C ARG A 94 -34.26 34.81 5.75
N GLN A 95 -34.16 35.59 4.67
CA GLN A 95 -34.98 36.78 4.41
C GLN A 95 -35.49 36.75 2.97
N THR A 96 -36.76 37.10 2.79
CA THR A 96 -37.39 37.26 1.49
C THR A 96 -37.19 38.65 0.91
N PHE A 97 -36.87 38.71 -0.39
CA PHE A 97 -36.71 39.92 -1.18
C PHE A 97 -37.63 39.85 -2.40
N PRO A 98 -38.90 40.32 -2.27
CA PRO A 98 -39.91 40.13 -3.30
C PRO A 98 -39.58 40.90 -4.58
N TRP A 99 -39.48 40.20 -5.71
CA TRP A 99 -39.28 40.83 -7.02
C TRP A 99 -40.38 41.85 -7.32
N ALA A 100 -41.63 41.56 -6.96
CA ALA A 100 -42.78 42.43 -7.22
C ALA A 100 -42.66 43.81 -6.55
N GLU A 101 -41.96 43.90 -5.42
CA GLU A 101 -41.75 45.14 -4.66
C GLU A 101 -40.48 45.86 -5.08
N ILE A 102 -39.42 45.10 -5.39
CA ILE A 102 -38.13 45.67 -5.80
C ILE A 102 -38.19 46.19 -7.23
N GLU A 103 -38.92 45.57 -8.15
CA GLU A 103 -39.08 46.02 -9.54
C GLU A 103 -40.56 46.22 -9.90
N PRO A 104 -41.23 47.24 -9.33
CA PRO A 104 -42.65 47.48 -9.54
C PRO A 104 -42.99 47.82 -11.00
N ARG A 105 -42.00 48.32 -11.77
CA ARG A 105 -42.08 48.58 -13.20
C ARG A 105 -40.80 48.08 -13.88
N PRO A 106 -40.89 47.63 -15.14
CA PRO A 106 -39.74 47.02 -15.82
C PRO A 106 -38.57 47.99 -15.93
N GLY A 107 -37.43 47.61 -15.37
CA GLY A 107 -36.19 48.39 -15.31
C GLY A 107 -36.14 49.48 -14.24
N GLU A 108 -37.21 49.71 -13.48
CA GLU A 108 -37.25 50.67 -12.37
C GLU A 108 -37.15 49.92 -11.04
N PHE A 109 -35.97 49.94 -10.43
CA PHE A 109 -35.69 49.21 -9.18
C PHE A 109 -35.75 50.13 -7.95
N ASP A 110 -36.41 49.66 -6.88
CA ASP A 110 -36.37 50.25 -5.53
C ASP A 110 -35.54 49.37 -4.60
N TRP A 111 -34.28 49.76 -4.39
CA TRP A 111 -33.32 48.99 -3.57
C TRP A 111 -33.32 49.38 -2.08
N ARG A 112 -34.11 50.37 -1.65
CA ARG A 112 -33.96 50.99 -0.31
C ARG A 112 -34.03 49.98 0.83
N THR A 113 -35.05 49.13 0.84
CA THR A 113 -35.23 48.10 1.87
C THR A 113 -34.13 47.04 1.83
N ALA A 114 -33.75 46.61 0.61
CA ALA A 114 -32.71 45.61 0.42
C ALA A 114 -31.32 46.11 0.84
N ASP A 115 -30.96 47.33 0.45
CA ASP A 115 -29.70 47.98 0.83
C ASP A 115 -29.55 48.05 2.35
N ARG A 116 -30.62 48.45 3.05
CA ARG A 116 -30.64 48.56 4.50
C ARG A 116 -30.43 47.22 5.20
N ILE A 117 -31.21 46.20 4.82
CA ILE A 117 -31.15 44.87 5.46
C ILE A 117 -29.80 44.21 5.22
N ILE A 118 -29.32 44.19 3.97
CA ILE A 118 -28.06 43.53 3.61
C ILE A 118 -26.87 44.20 4.30
N ALA A 119 -26.85 45.53 4.37
CA ALA A 119 -25.81 46.25 5.11
C ALA A 119 -25.85 45.93 6.61
N ALA A 120 -27.03 45.88 7.22
CA ALA A 120 -27.20 45.63 8.64
C ALA A 120 -26.78 44.20 9.05
N CYS A 121 -27.07 43.19 8.22
CA CYS A 121 -26.61 41.82 8.44
C CYS A 121 -25.09 41.68 8.26
N ALA A 122 -24.53 42.26 7.19
CA ALA A 122 -23.09 42.21 6.91
C ALA A 122 -22.26 42.84 8.04
N ALA A 123 -22.73 43.94 8.63
CA ALA A 123 -22.06 44.60 9.76
C ALA A 123 -21.95 43.72 11.02
N ARG A 124 -22.74 42.64 11.12
CA ARG A 124 -22.79 41.71 12.25
C ARG A 124 -22.24 40.33 11.92
N ASN A 125 -21.67 40.13 10.73
CA ASN A 125 -21.23 38.83 10.23
C ASN A 125 -22.34 37.77 10.20
N LEU A 126 -23.59 38.20 9.98
CA LEU A 126 -24.73 37.30 9.76
C LEU A 126 -24.81 36.95 8.27
N ALA A 127 -24.77 35.66 7.95
CA ALA A 127 -24.86 35.18 6.59
C ALA A 127 -26.33 35.16 6.13
N LEU A 128 -26.60 35.76 4.96
CA LEU A 128 -27.95 35.87 4.43
C LEU A 128 -28.26 34.73 3.46
N ILE A 129 -29.39 34.05 3.69
CA ILE A 129 -30.05 33.21 2.69
C ILE A 129 -31.13 34.08 2.05
N VAL A 130 -30.86 34.57 0.85
CA VAL A 130 -31.74 35.49 0.12
C VAL A 130 -32.79 34.70 -0.63
N VAL A 131 -34.07 34.89 -0.31
CA VAL A 131 -35.19 34.29 -1.07
C VAL A 131 -35.67 35.28 -2.11
N LEU A 132 -35.47 34.93 -3.39
CA LEU A 132 -35.97 35.70 -4.53
C LEU A 132 -37.26 35.08 -5.04
N ASP A 133 -38.39 35.73 -4.78
CA ASP A 133 -39.72 35.22 -5.07
C ASP A 133 -40.66 36.31 -5.62
N THR A 134 -41.91 35.91 -5.85
CA THR A 134 -43.00 36.71 -6.45
C THR A 134 -42.72 37.19 -7.88
N THR A 135 -43.76 37.66 -8.55
CA THR A 135 -43.70 38.21 -9.91
C THR A 135 -44.43 39.56 -9.94
N PRO A 136 -43.82 40.66 -10.41
CA PRO A 136 -44.48 41.95 -10.53
C PRO A 136 -45.63 41.89 -11.54
N ALA A 137 -46.62 42.76 -11.36
CA ALA A 137 -47.84 42.76 -12.18
C ALA A 137 -47.57 42.83 -13.70
N TRP A 138 -46.50 43.50 -14.13
CA TRP A 138 -46.12 43.65 -15.53
C TRP A 138 -45.52 42.36 -16.15
N ALA A 139 -44.95 41.47 -15.34
CA ALA A 139 -44.33 40.22 -15.76
C ALA A 139 -45.25 38.99 -15.63
N ARG A 140 -46.38 39.14 -14.93
CA ARG A 140 -47.38 38.08 -14.75
C ARG A 140 -48.21 37.80 -16.02
N PRO A 141 -48.73 36.58 -16.20
CA PRO A 141 -49.75 36.28 -17.20
C PRO A 141 -51.00 37.18 -17.03
N ALA A 142 -51.61 37.59 -18.15
CA ALA A 142 -52.78 38.45 -18.12
C ALA A 142 -53.95 37.79 -17.37
N GLY A 143 -54.69 38.58 -16.58
CA GLY A 143 -55.83 38.09 -15.79
C GLY A 143 -55.47 37.44 -14.45
N THR A 144 -54.20 37.47 -14.04
CA THR A 144 -53.76 36.93 -12.74
C THR A 144 -53.49 38.04 -11.72
N SER A 145 -53.90 37.81 -10.47
CA SER A 145 -53.72 38.75 -9.34
C SER A 145 -52.75 38.25 -8.27
N ASN A 146 -52.54 36.94 -8.18
CA ASN A 146 -51.62 36.33 -7.20
C ASN A 146 -50.16 36.68 -7.55
N ALA A 147 -49.42 37.24 -6.59
CA ALA A 147 -48.01 37.60 -6.78
C ALA A 147 -47.11 36.36 -6.94
N HIS A 148 -47.50 35.20 -6.41
CA HIS A 148 -46.82 33.92 -6.59
C HIS A 148 -47.22 33.20 -7.89
N THR A 149 -47.85 33.89 -8.86
CA THR A 149 -47.95 33.34 -10.21
C THR A 149 -46.56 33.38 -10.87
N PRO A 150 -46.04 32.28 -11.44
CA PRO A 150 -44.76 32.29 -12.13
C PRO A 150 -44.76 33.28 -13.32
N PRO A 151 -43.61 33.87 -13.66
CA PRO A 151 -43.55 34.86 -14.72
C PRO A 151 -43.91 34.27 -16.08
N ARG A 152 -44.53 35.10 -16.93
CA ARG A 152 -44.82 34.71 -18.32
C ARG A 152 -43.53 34.40 -19.10
N LYS A 153 -42.44 35.11 -18.80
CA LYS A 153 -41.10 34.88 -19.36
C LYS A 153 -40.11 34.69 -18.22
N VAL A 154 -39.50 33.50 -18.13
CA VAL A 154 -38.49 33.21 -17.10
C VAL A 154 -37.27 34.14 -17.19
N ALA A 155 -36.96 34.65 -18.39
CA ALA A 155 -35.87 35.60 -18.62
C ALA A 155 -36.08 36.95 -17.90
N ASP A 156 -37.33 37.36 -17.67
CA ASP A 156 -37.61 38.60 -16.93
C ASP A 156 -37.19 38.43 -15.46
N PHE A 157 -37.49 37.28 -14.85
CA PHE A 157 -37.00 36.93 -13.51
C PHE A 157 -35.47 36.78 -13.48
N GLY A 158 -34.89 36.14 -14.51
CA GLY A 158 -33.44 36.04 -14.67
C GLY A 158 -32.74 37.41 -14.70
N GLY A 159 -33.34 38.40 -15.37
CA GLY A 159 -32.85 39.78 -15.40
C GLY A 159 -32.82 40.42 -14.00
N PHE A 160 -33.89 40.26 -13.23
CA PHE A 160 -33.94 40.69 -11.83
C PHE A 160 -32.90 39.97 -10.95
N ALA A 161 -32.82 38.64 -11.05
CA ALA A 161 -31.88 37.85 -10.27
C ALA A 161 -30.43 38.25 -10.56
N ARG A 162 -30.09 38.54 -11.83
CA ARG A 162 -28.79 39.12 -12.21
C ARG A 162 -28.56 40.49 -11.60
N ALA A 163 -29.56 41.39 -11.66
CA ALA A 163 -29.44 42.74 -11.13
C ALA A 163 -29.21 42.72 -9.60
N PHE A 164 -29.90 41.81 -8.90
CA PHE A 164 -29.71 41.58 -7.47
C PHE A 164 -28.29 41.08 -7.19
N ALA A 165 -27.86 39.99 -7.84
CA ALA A 165 -26.53 39.41 -7.64
C ALA A 165 -25.39 40.38 -8.03
N ALA A 166 -25.53 41.13 -9.12
CA ALA A 166 -24.55 42.14 -9.54
C ALA A 166 -24.39 43.28 -8.52
N ARG A 167 -25.44 43.55 -7.72
CA ARG A 167 -25.41 44.58 -6.68
C ARG A 167 -24.85 44.07 -5.35
N TYR A 168 -25.12 42.81 -5.00
CA TYR A 168 -24.90 42.29 -3.65
C TYR A 168 -23.94 41.09 -3.56
N GLY A 169 -23.42 40.56 -4.67
CA GLY A 169 -22.57 39.36 -4.70
C GLY A 169 -21.31 39.43 -3.82
N ASP A 170 -20.76 40.62 -3.55
CA ASP A 170 -19.63 40.78 -2.62
C ASP A 170 -20.02 40.57 -1.14
N ARG A 171 -21.32 40.47 -0.83
CA ARG A 171 -21.89 40.37 0.53
C ARG A 171 -22.91 39.24 0.70
N VAL A 172 -23.39 38.65 -0.39
CA VAL A 172 -24.41 37.61 -0.41
C VAL A 172 -23.91 36.46 -1.25
N ASP A 173 -23.69 35.32 -0.60
CA ASP A 173 -23.24 34.10 -1.27
C ASP A 173 -24.38 33.10 -1.54
N TYR A 174 -25.54 33.22 -0.85
CA TYR A 174 -26.58 32.18 -0.85
C TYR A 174 -27.92 32.68 -1.37
N TYR A 175 -28.39 32.07 -2.46
CA TYR A 175 -29.60 32.49 -3.18
C TYR A 175 -30.60 31.34 -3.28
N GLN A 176 -31.75 31.50 -2.64
CA GLN A 176 -32.91 30.63 -2.80
C GLN A 176 -33.81 31.17 -3.92
N ILE A 177 -34.09 30.32 -4.92
CA ILE A 177 -34.96 30.70 -6.04
C ILE A 177 -36.37 30.20 -5.78
N TRP A 178 -37.31 31.14 -5.60
CA TRP A 178 -38.71 30.90 -5.26
C TRP A 178 -38.93 30.30 -3.87
N ASP A 179 -40.20 30.12 -3.48
CA ASP A 179 -40.59 29.43 -2.24
C ASP A 179 -41.89 28.62 -2.44
N GLU A 180 -41.91 27.39 -1.92
CA GLU A 180 -43.06 26.46 -1.91
C GLU A 180 -43.79 26.23 -3.26
N PRO A 181 -43.08 26.07 -4.42
CA PRO A 181 -43.74 25.90 -5.72
C PRO A 181 -44.47 24.56 -5.86
N ASN A 182 -44.38 23.70 -4.84
CA ASN A 182 -45.12 22.45 -4.74
C ASN A 182 -46.53 22.63 -4.14
N LEU A 183 -46.91 23.86 -3.76
CA LEU A 183 -48.27 24.22 -3.36
C LEU A 183 -48.93 25.15 -4.39
N SER A 184 -50.19 24.87 -4.74
CA SER A 184 -50.94 25.64 -5.75
C SER A 184 -51.02 27.13 -5.40
N ALA A 185 -51.20 27.47 -4.13
CA ALA A 185 -51.28 28.85 -3.65
C ALA A 185 -50.01 29.66 -3.95
N HIS A 186 -48.85 28.99 -3.93
CA HIS A 186 -47.52 29.55 -4.23
C HIS A 186 -47.10 29.32 -5.70
N TRP A 187 -48.05 28.87 -6.53
CA TRP A 187 -47.93 28.70 -7.97
C TRP A 187 -49.13 29.30 -8.72
N GLY A 188 -49.64 30.43 -8.22
CA GLY A 188 -50.69 31.21 -8.88
C GLY A 188 -52.10 30.61 -8.84
N GLY A 189 -52.37 29.63 -7.97
CA GLY A 189 -53.62 28.87 -7.94
C GLY A 189 -53.76 27.87 -9.10
N ALA A 190 -52.65 27.53 -9.76
CA ALA A 190 -52.61 26.60 -10.89
C ALA A 190 -52.10 25.22 -10.46
N TYR A 191 -52.02 24.30 -11.42
CA TYR A 191 -51.34 23.02 -11.22
C TYR A 191 -49.84 23.24 -11.01
N VAL A 192 -49.27 22.55 -10.03
CA VAL A 192 -47.84 22.61 -9.74
C VAL A 192 -47.07 21.86 -10.81
N ASP A 193 -45.96 22.45 -11.27
CA ASP A 193 -45.19 21.94 -12.40
C ASP A 193 -43.69 21.99 -12.07
N PRO A 194 -43.09 20.86 -11.63
CA PRO A 194 -41.66 20.76 -11.37
C PRO A 194 -40.80 21.16 -12.58
N ALA A 195 -41.23 20.83 -13.81
CA ALA A 195 -40.48 21.15 -15.01
C ALA A 195 -40.53 22.66 -15.33
N ALA A 196 -41.64 23.34 -15.03
CA ALA A 196 -41.72 24.80 -15.12
C ALA A 196 -40.84 25.50 -14.09
N TYR A 197 -40.89 25.05 -12.84
CA TYR A 197 -39.99 25.58 -11.81
C TYR A 197 -38.52 25.30 -12.14
N ALA A 198 -38.17 24.13 -12.67
CA ALA A 198 -36.81 23.83 -13.14
C ALA A 198 -36.29 24.84 -14.18
N ARG A 199 -37.15 25.33 -15.09
CA ARG A 199 -36.79 26.37 -16.07
C ARG A 199 -36.52 27.71 -15.40
N LEU A 200 -37.34 28.07 -14.41
CA LEU A 200 -37.17 29.30 -13.62
C LEU A 200 -35.88 29.26 -12.79
N LEU A 201 -35.66 28.17 -12.04
CA LEU A 201 -34.46 27.88 -11.28
C LEU A 201 -33.21 27.94 -12.15
N ARG A 202 -33.22 27.26 -13.30
CA ARG A 202 -32.11 27.28 -14.24
C ARG A 202 -31.78 28.68 -14.72
N GLU A 203 -32.79 29.45 -15.15
CA GLU A 203 -32.56 30.80 -15.66
C GLU A 203 -32.00 31.70 -14.55
N GLY A 204 -32.60 31.71 -13.37
CA GLY A 204 -32.10 32.50 -12.24
C GLY A 204 -30.68 32.11 -11.83
N ALA A 205 -30.38 30.80 -11.73
CA ALA A 205 -29.05 30.31 -11.38
C ALA A 205 -27.97 30.74 -12.39
N VAL A 206 -28.24 30.60 -13.69
CA VAL A 206 -27.32 31.02 -14.76
C VAL A 206 -27.06 32.53 -14.68
N GLN A 207 -28.12 33.31 -14.47
CA GLN A 207 -28.01 34.76 -14.43
C GLN A 207 -27.30 35.27 -13.17
N ILE A 208 -27.60 34.70 -12.00
CA ILE A 208 -26.88 34.98 -10.75
C ILE A 208 -25.39 34.64 -10.92
N ARG A 209 -25.06 33.42 -11.36
CA ARG A 209 -23.64 33.00 -11.51
C ARG A 209 -22.87 33.76 -12.58
N SER A 210 -23.58 34.41 -13.52
CA SER A 210 -22.95 35.32 -14.49
C SER A 210 -22.47 36.64 -13.88
N ALA A 211 -23.09 37.06 -12.76
CA ALA A 211 -22.73 38.26 -12.01
C ALA A 211 -21.87 37.93 -10.78
N ASP A 212 -22.13 36.81 -10.13
CA ASP A 212 -21.43 36.31 -8.95
C ASP A 212 -21.04 34.83 -9.14
N PRO A 213 -19.82 34.54 -9.64
CA PRO A 213 -19.37 33.17 -9.89
C PRO A 213 -19.25 32.28 -8.65
N SER A 214 -19.22 32.86 -7.45
CA SER A 214 -19.14 32.15 -6.16
C SER A 214 -20.51 31.76 -5.60
N ALA A 215 -21.60 32.27 -6.17
CA ALA A 215 -22.95 32.09 -5.67
C ALA A 215 -23.35 30.61 -5.50
N VAL A 216 -23.82 30.30 -4.29
CA VAL A 216 -24.45 29.05 -3.90
C VAL A 216 -25.95 29.15 -4.14
N ILE A 217 -26.49 28.24 -4.96
CA ILE A 217 -27.89 28.24 -5.36
C ILE A 217 -28.66 27.17 -4.59
N LEU A 218 -29.71 27.59 -3.88
CA LEU A 218 -30.68 26.74 -3.22
C LEU A 218 -31.92 26.59 -4.12
N THR A 219 -32.51 25.38 -4.15
CA THR A 219 -33.88 25.23 -4.65
C THR A 219 -34.86 26.05 -3.79
N ALA A 220 -36.09 26.25 -4.25
CA ALA A 220 -37.18 26.69 -3.41
C ALA A 220 -37.33 25.78 -2.19
N GLY A 221 -37.70 26.37 -1.05
CA GLY A 221 -38.08 25.61 0.14
C GLY A 221 -39.34 24.81 -0.14
N LEU A 222 -39.22 23.50 -0.28
CA LEU A 222 -40.38 22.62 -0.53
C LEU A 222 -41.20 22.46 0.76
N ALA A 223 -42.50 22.79 0.67
CA ALA A 223 -43.43 22.64 1.79
C ALA A 223 -43.77 21.17 2.03
N PRO A 224 -43.96 20.74 3.30
CA PRO A 224 -44.30 19.36 3.58
C PRO A 224 -45.78 19.11 3.27
N THR A 225 -46.07 18.11 2.43
CA THR A 225 -47.44 17.70 2.13
C THR A 225 -47.52 16.21 1.81
N THR A 226 -48.65 15.58 2.09
CA THR A 226 -48.95 14.20 1.71
C THR A 226 -49.79 14.14 0.42
N GLU A 227 -50.16 15.28 -0.14
CA GLU A 227 -50.94 15.37 -1.37
C GLU A 227 -50.12 14.89 -2.59
N ARG A 228 -50.78 14.17 -3.50
CA ARG A 228 -50.16 13.65 -4.74
C ARG A 228 -50.87 14.15 -6.00
N GLY A 229 -51.72 15.16 -5.86
CA GLY A 229 -52.61 15.66 -6.89
C GLY A 229 -52.05 16.88 -7.62
N PRO A 230 -52.64 17.31 -8.74
CA PRO A 230 -52.00 18.31 -9.59
C PRO A 230 -51.91 19.70 -8.96
N LEU A 231 -52.69 19.98 -7.90
CA LEU A 231 -52.66 21.26 -7.18
C LEU A 231 -51.55 21.31 -6.14
N ASN A 232 -51.31 20.25 -5.37
CA ASN A 232 -50.24 20.19 -4.38
C ASN A 232 -49.54 18.84 -4.51
N LEU A 233 -48.22 18.85 -4.45
CA LEU A 233 -47.39 17.66 -4.65
C LEU A 233 -46.42 17.48 -3.49
N ASP A 234 -46.38 16.25 -2.97
CA ASP A 234 -45.39 15.76 -2.00
C ASP A 234 -43.98 16.19 -2.39
N GLU A 235 -43.22 16.70 -1.42
CA GLU A 235 -41.92 17.31 -1.64
C GLU A 235 -40.89 16.34 -2.26
N ALA A 236 -40.95 15.04 -1.95
CA ALA A 236 -40.07 14.05 -2.53
C ALA A 236 -40.46 13.76 -3.99
N ASP A 237 -41.76 13.67 -4.29
CA ASP A 237 -42.25 13.52 -5.67
C ASP A 237 -41.97 14.77 -6.52
N TYR A 238 -42.12 15.96 -5.95
CA TYR A 238 -41.78 17.22 -6.60
C TYR A 238 -40.28 17.28 -6.92
N LEU A 239 -39.42 16.89 -5.96
CA LEU A 239 -37.98 16.79 -6.18
C LEU A 239 -37.64 15.77 -7.27
N ARG A 240 -38.25 14.58 -7.28
CA ARG A 240 -38.07 13.61 -8.38
C ARG A 240 -38.41 14.22 -9.73
N GLY A 241 -39.48 15.02 -9.81
CA GLY A 241 -39.84 15.78 -11.00
C GLY A 241 -38.75 16.79 -11.41
N LEU A 242 -38.13 17.48 -10.46
CA LEU A 242 -37.02 18.41 -10.72
C LEU A 242 -35.77 17.70 -11.25
N LEU A 243 -35.40 16.58 -10.64
CA LEU A 243 -34.25 15.77 -11.07
C LEU A 243 -34.50 15.18 -12.47
N ALA A 244 -35.73 14.71 -12.74
CA ALA A 244 -36.12 14.24 -14.07
C ALA A 244 -36.05 15.36 -15.14
N ALA A 245 -36.31 16.60 -14.74
CA ALA A 245 -36.15 17.79 -15.59
C ALA A 245 -34.70 18.30 -15.70
N ARG A 246 -33.71 17.58 -15.13
CA ARG A 246 -32.28 17.95 -15.15
C ARG A 246 -31.97 19.28 -14.48
N ALA A 247 -32.73 19.63 -13.45
CA ALA A 247 -32.49 20.84 -12.65
C ALA A 247 -31.20 20.76 -11.82
N ASP A 248 -30.70 19.54 -11.58
CA ASP A 248 -29.63 19.16 -10.67
C ASP A 248 -28.22 19.60 -11.11
N ASP A 249 -28.10 20.20 -12.29
CA ASP A 249 -26.90 20.88 -12.79
C ASP A 249 -26.89 22.40 -12.40
N PHE A 250 -27.99 22.91 -11.84
CA PHE A 250 -28.21 24.36 -11.63
C PHE A 250 -28.42 24.78 -10.17
N PHE A 251 -28.35 23.85 -9.22
CA PHE A 251 -28.39 24.16 -7.78
C PHE A 251 -27.34 23.35 -7.02
N ASP A 252 -26.96 23.86 -5.85
CA ASP A 252 -25.95 23.26 -4.97
C ASP A 252 -26.55 22.62 -3.73
N VAL A 253 -27.76 23.06 -3.33
CA VAL A 253 -28.44 22.66 -2.10
C VAL A 253 -29.93 22.46 -2.37
N VAL A 254 -30.49 21.36 -1.86
CA VAL A 254 -31.96 21.16 -1.83
C VAL A 254 -32.52 21.79 -0.57
N ALA A 255 -33.43 22.75 -0.71
CA ALA A 255 -34.11 23.40 0.41
C ALA A 255 -35.45 22.72 0.71
N ILE A 256 -35.71 22.42 1.98
CA ILE A 256 -36.95 21.81 2.45
C ILE A 256 -37.47 22.49 3.72
N LYS A 257 -38.76 22.30 4.01
CA LYS A 257 -39.40 22.85 5.21
C LYS A 257 -39.97 21.76 6.15
N PRO A 258 -39.14 20.92 6.79
CA PRO A 258 -39.60 19.76 7.55
C PRO A 258 -40.17 20.16 8.92
N TYR A 259 -41.40 20.68 8.96
CA TYR A 259 -42.08 20.99 10.22
C TYR A 259 -42.29 19.75 11.09
N GLY A 260 -42.19 19.91 12.40
CA GLY A 260 -42.37 18.81 13.36
C GLY A 260 -43.82 18.47 13.70
N PHE A 261 -44.75 19.36 13.33
CA PHE A 261 -46.17 19.28 13.65
C PHE A 261 -46.44 19.03 15.15
N SER A 262 -47.15 17.96 15.50
CA SER A 262 -47.40 17.52 16.89
C SER A 262 -46.58 16.27 17.26
N GLN A 263 -45.58 15.90 16.46
CA GLN A 263 -44.79 14.67 16.65
C GLN A 263 -43.47 14.96 17.38
N LEU A 264 -42.89 13.92 17.99
CA LEU A 264 -41.55 13.99 18.58
C LEU A 264 -40.49 14.22 17.49
N ALA A 265 -39.44 14.97 17.81
CA ALA A 265 -38.33 15.25 16.90
C ALA A 265 -37.56 13.98 16.46
N ASP A 266 -37.58 12.92 17.27
CA ASP A 266 -36.92 11.63 17.03
C ASP A 266 -37.88 10.52 16.55
N ALA A 267 -39.13 10.87 16.21
CA ALA A 267 -40.08 9.92 15.66
C ALA A 267 -39.48 9.16 14.45
N PRO A 268 -39.67 7.83 14.36
CA PRO A 268 -39.24 7.06 13.20
C PRO A 268 -39.96 7.59 11.95
N PRO A 269 -39.27 7.68 10.81
CA PRO A 269 -39.88 8.21 9.60
C PRO A 269 -41.04 7.31 9.18
N ASP A 270 -42.26 7.86 9.22
CA ASP A 270 -43.47 7.23 8.71
C ASP A 270 -43.85 7.92 7.39
N GLY A 271 -44.00 7.14 6.31
CA GLY A 271 -44.13 7.65 4.94
C GLY A 271 -45.38 8.49 4.69
N GLU A 272 -46.34 8.43 5.60
CA GLU A 272 -47.63 9.11 5.52
C GLU A 272 -47.83 10.19 6.60
N ALA A 273 -46.94 10.28 7.59
CA ALA A 273 -47.02 11.30 8.63
C ALA A 273 -46.36 12.61 8.19
N LEU A 274 -46.92 13.74 8.64
CA LEU A 274 -46.30 15.06 8.58
C LEU A 274 -45.46 15.27 9.84
N ASP A 275 -44.13 15.15 9.68
CA ASP A 275 -43.15 15.27 10.77
C ASP A 275 -41.77 15.73 10.27
N PHE A 276 -40.85 15.97 11.23
CA PHE A 276 -39.46 16.35 10.94
C PHE A 276 -38.67 15.24 10.23
N GLY A 277 -39.03 13.97 10.47
CA GLY A 277 -38.42 12.80 9.87
C GLY A 277 -38.57 12.73 8.35
N ARG A 278 -39.51 13.48 7.77
CA ARG A 278 -39.71 13.59 6.31
C ARG A 278 -38.48 14.06 5.53
N ALA A 279 -37.55 14.75 6.17
CA ALA A 279 -36.26 15.07 5.56
C ALA A 279 -35.54 13.81 5.02
N ALA A 280 -35.67 12.65 5.69
CA ALA A 280 -35.10 11.38 5.24
C ALA A 280 -35.76 10.84 3.96
N TRP A 281 -37.04 11.14 3.70
CA TRP A 281 -37.73 10.76 2.46
C TRP A 281 -37.24 11.56 1.27
N VAL A 282 -37.00 12.87 1.46
CA VAL A 282 -36.38 13.72 0.45
C VAL A 282 -34.95 13.24 0.17
N ARG A 283 -34.20 12.87 1.20
CA ARG A 283 -32.88 12.24 1.05
C ARG A 283 -32.97 10.96 0.22
N GLN A 284 -33.94 10.10 0.48
CA GLN A 284 -34.12 8.86 -0.29
C GLN A 284 -34.37 9.14 -1.77
N ALA A 285 -35.14 10.18 -2.11
CA ALA A 285 -35.34 10.58 -3.51
C ALA A 285 -34.03 10.97 -4.22
N LEU A 286 -33.10 11.63 -3.53
CA LEU A 286 -31.76 11.92 -4.06
C LEU A 286 -30.93 10.65 -4.25
N VAL A 287 -30.97 9.73 -3.27
CA VAL A 287 -30.25 8.45 -3.33
C VAL A 287 -30.75 7.61 -4.51
N ASP A 288 -32.07 7.48 -4.67
CA ASP A 288 -32.70 6.73 -5.76
C ASP A 288 -32.35 7.30 -7.13
N ALA A 289 -32.21 8.63 -7.23
CA ALA A 289 -31.79 9.33 -8.45
C ALA A 289 -30.28 9.29 -8.70
N GLY A 290 -29.48 8.68 -7.81
CA GLY A 290 -28.02 8.66 -7.92
C GLY A 290 -27.35 10.01 -7.62
N ARG A 291 -28.06 10.93 -6.96
CA ARG A 291 -27.60 12.27 -6.55
C ARG A 291 -27.41 12.40 -5.05
N ALA A 292 -26.95 11.33 -4.40
CA ALA A 292 -26.65 11.31 -2.97
C ALA A 292 -25.51 12.28 -2.58
N ASP A 293 -24.79 12.86 -3.55
CA ASP A 293 -23.77 13.91 -3.39
C ASP A 293 -24.34 15.29 -3.01
N LEU A 294 -25.64 15.50 -3.20
CA LEU A 294 -26.29 16.78 -2.91
C LEU A 294 -26.68 16.90 -1.43
N PRO A 295 -26.34 18.04 -0.78
CA PRO A 295 -26.77 18.36 0.56
C PRO A 295 -28.22 18.86 0.59
N ILE A 296 -28.85 18.73 1.75
CA ILE A 296 -30.19 19.25 2.04
C ILE A 296 -30.09 20.28 3.16
N TRP A 297 -30.78 21.41 3.04
CA TRP A 297 -30.94 22.40 4.12
C TRP A 297 -32.41 22.45 4.55
N ALA A 298 -32.64 22.42 5.86
CA ALA A 298 -33.94 22.70 6.45
C ALA A 298 -34.09 24.22 6.55
N VAL A 299 -34.53 24.86 5.46
CA VAL A 299 -34.63 26.33 5.39
C VAL A 299 -35.79 26.89 6.21
N GLU A 300 -36.70 26.03 6.66
CA GLU A 300 -37.72 26.39 7.65
C GLU A 300 -38.15 25.15 8.43
N PHE A 301 -38.03 25.14 9.76
CA PHE A 301 -38.54 24.06 10.59
C PHE A 301 -38.95 24.55 11.97
N GLY A 302 -39.66 23.71 12.73
CA GLY A 302 -40.03 23.99 14.11
C GLY A 302 -41.34 23.33 14.51
N TRP A 303 -41.73 23.62 15.74
CA TRP A 303 -43.01 23.22 16.35
C TRP A 303 -43.81 24.45 16.70
N ASN A 304 -45.14 24.39 16.55
CA ASN A 304 -46.01 25.52 16.82
C ASN A 304 -46.53 25.46 18.26
N ALA A 305 -46.30 26.51 19.05
CA ALA A 305 -46.78 26.62 20.43
C ALA A 305 -47.61 27.89 20.61
N LEU A 306 -48.94 27.76 20.52
CA LEU A 306 -49.87 28.85 20.79
C LEU A 306 -50.22 28.91 22.28
N PRO A 307 -50.46 30.11 22.83
CA PRO A 307 -50.93 30.29 24.21
C PRO A 307 -52.18 29.46 24.52
N THR A 308 -52.33 29.04 25.78
CA THR A 308 -53.49 28.23 26.21
C THR A 308 -54.83 28.95 26.05
N ASP A 309 -54.82 30.28 26.04
CA ASP A 309 -55.97 31.17 25.85
C ASP A 309 -56.09 31.72 24.41
N TRP A 310 -55.45 31.06 23.44
CA TRP A 310 -55.46 31.50 22.04
C TRP A 310 -56.88 31.65 21.46
N ALA A 311 -57.20 32.89 21.05
CA ALA A 311 -58.49 33.26 20.46
C ALA A 311 -58.43 33.50 18.94
N GLY A 312 -57.28 33.25 18.31
CA GLY A 312 -57.05 33.42 16.87
C GLY A 312 -57.44 32.21 16.03
N GLN A 313 -56.93 32.13 14.80
CA GLN A 313 -57.17 30.96 13.94
C GLN A 313 -56.40 29.73 14.45
N PRO A 314 -56.94 28.51 14.35
CA PRO A 314 -56.25 27.31 14.79
C PRO A 314 -55.00 27.05 13.94
N SER A 315 -53.95 26.48 14.55
CA SER A 315 -52.72 26.09 13.85
C SER A 315 -52.95 24.90 12.93
N ILE A 316 -52.56 25.05 11.66
CA ILE A 316 -52.51 23.94 10.69
C ILE A 316 -51.26 23.06 10.87
N TRP A 317 -50.28 23.52 11.65
CA TRP A 317 -49.04 22.82 11.95
C TRP A 317 -49.11 22.02 13.25
N GLY A 318 -50.31 21.69 13.73
CA GLY A 318 -50.48 21.13 15.06
C GLY A 318 -50.14 22.13 16.17
N GLN A 319 -50.16 21.64 17.41
CA GLN A 319 -49.85 22.45 18.60
C GLN A 319 -49.11 21.60 19.63
N VAL A 320 -48.13 22.20 20.29
CA VAL A 320 -47.40 21.67 21.45
C VAL A 320 -47.32 22.74 22.54
N SER A 321 -46.88 22.38 23.75
CA SER A 321 -46.54 23.36 24.79
C SER A 321 -45.27 24.14 24.44
N GLU A 322 -45.05 25.28 25.09
CA GLU A 322 -43.86 26.11 24.85
C GLU A 322 -42.57 25.38 25.29
N GLU A 323 -42.65 24.59 26.35
CA GLU A 323 -41.55 23.73 26.81
C GLU A 323 -41.24 22.61 25.82
N GLU A 324 -42.26 21.97 25.25
CA GLU A 324 -42.09 20.95 24.21
C GLU A 324 -41.52 21.55 22.92
N GLN A 325 -41.96 22.75 22.51
CA GLN A 325 -41.40 23.46 21.36
C GLN A 325 -39.89 23.66 21.52
N ALA A 326 -39.45 24.11 22.69
CA ALA A 326 -38.03 24.30 22.96
C ALA A 326 -37.25 22.98 22.92
N ALA A 327 -37.75 21.95 23.61
CA ALA A 327 -37.11 20.64 23.69
C ALA A 327 -37.01 19.93 22.33
N TYR A 328 -38.11 19.91 21.56
CA TYR A 328 -38.16 19.25 20.25
C TYR A 328 -37.29 19.97 19.23
N THR A 329 -37.22 21.30 19.26
CA THR A 329 -36.36 22.06 18.34
C THR A 329 -34.87 21.73 18.54
N VAL A 330 -34.40 21.62 19.79
CA VAL A 330 -33.02 21.18 20.08
C VAL A 330 -32.79 19.73 19.65
N ALA A 331 -33.70 18.82 20.02
CA ALA A 331 -33.59 17.41 19.68
C ALA A 331 -33.55 17.16 18.15
N ALA A 332 -34.24 17.99 17.37
CA ALA A 332 -34.22 17.96 15.91
C ALA A 332 -32.85 18.30 15.33
N VAL A 333 -32.21 19.35 15.85
CA VAL A 333 -30.85 19.74 15.44
C VAL A 333 -29.83 18.68 15.84
N GLU A 334 -29.91 18.17 17.07
CA GLU A 334 -29.04 17.09 17.54
C GLU A 334 -29.21 15.81 16.71
N ARG A 335 -30.44 15.46 16.35
CA ARG A 335 -30.73 14.33 15.44
C ARG A 335 -30.09 14.56 14.08
N ALA A 336 -30.28 15.73 13.48
CA ALA A 336 -29.69 16.06 12.18
C ALA A 336 -28.16 15.95 12.20
N GLN A 337 -27.50 16.53 13.20
CA GLN A 337 -26.03 16.45 13.36
C GLN A 337 -25.52 15.02 13.61
N ARG A 338 -26.29 14.19 14.32
CA ARG A 338 -25.89 12.84 14.70
C ARG A 338 -26.13 11.81 13.60
N ASP A 339 -27.24 11.92 12.89
CA ASP A 339 -27.77 10.87 12.02
C ASP A 339 -27.80 11.28 10.54
N TRP A 340 -27.78 12.59 10.23
CA TRP A 340 -27.94 13.13 8.87
C TRP A 340 -26.72 13.98 8.46
N PRO A 341 -25.56 13.39 8.15
CA PRO A 341 -24.35 14.11 7.71
C PRO A 341 -24.51 14.78 6.32
N TRP A 342 -25.71 14.72 5.75
CA TRP A 342 -26.15 15.39 4.54
C TRP A 342 -26.99 16.65 4.81
N MET A 343 -27.40 16.88 6.05
CA MET A 343 -28.17 18.05 6.47
C MET A 343 -27.22 19.19 6.84
N GLY A 344 -27.31 20.31 6.12
CA GLY A 344 -26.52 21.51 6.39
C GLY A 344 -27.22 22.46 7.38
N ALA A 345 -27.58 23.66 6.92
CA ALA A 345 -28.24 24.65 7.78
C ALA A 345 -29.67 24.23 8.17
N LEU A 346 -30.03 24.51 9.43
CA LEU A 346 -31.36 24.34 10.01
C LEU A 346 -31.86 25.70 10.49
N CYS A 347 -32.82 26.27 9.76
CA CYS A 347 -33.38 27.58 10.01
C CYS A 347 -34.73 27.46 10.73
N VAL A 348 -34.81 27.91 11.98
CA VAL A 348 -36.08 27.89 12.74
C VAL A 348 -37.11 28.85 12.11
N SER A 349 -38.40 28.52 12.24
CA SER A 349 -39.47 29.05 11.38
C SER A 349 -39.66 30.56 11.39
N THR A 350 -39.54 31.27 12.53
CA THR A 350 -39.50 32.74 12.48
C THR A 350 -38.98 33.37 13.78
N PHE A 351 -38.18 34.43 13.66
CA PHE A 351 -37.82 35.32 14.77
C PHE A 351 -39.06 36.05 15.29
N GLN A 352 -39.73 36.80 14.40
CA GLN A 352 -41.06 37.37 14.57
C GLN A 352 -41.79 37.37 13.21
N PRO A 353 -43.03 36.87 13.11
CA PRO A 353 -43.77 36.86 11.87
C PRO A 353 -44.34 38.25 11.55
N ASN A 354 -44.22 38.69 10.30
CA ASN A 354 -44.99 39.82 9.79
C ASN A 354 -46.44 39.36 9.50
N ALA A 355 -47.24 39.24 10.56
CA ALA A 355 -48.59 38.69 10.53
C ALA A 355 -49.51 39.33 11.59
N PRO A 356 -50.83 39.42 11.36
CA PRO A 356 -51.77 39.85 12.39
C PRO A 356 -51.64 39.03 13.68
N ALA A 357 -51.87 39.63 14.84
CA ALA A 357 -51.74 38.97 16.15
C ALA A 357 -52.63 37.72 16.34
N THR A 358 -53.66 37.55 15.50
CA THR A 358 -54.57 36.39 15.50
C THR A 358 -54.11 35.25 14.58
N ASP A 359 -52.96 35.40 13.91
CA ASP A 359 -52.42 34.41 12.97
C ASP A 359 -51.61 33.33 13.71
N PRO A 360 -51.84 32.04 13.44
CA PRO A 360 -51.17 30.95 14.13
C PRO A 360 -49.65 30.89 13.91
N ARG A 361 -49.10 31.64 12.94
CA ARG A 361 -47.65 31.79 12.76
C ARG A 361 -46.96 32.35 13.99
N TRP A 362 -47.65 33.12 14.83
CA TRP A 362 -47.14 33.57 16.13
C TRP A 362 -46.74 32.41 17.05
N GLY A 363 -47.31 31.22 16.86
CA GLY A 363 -46.91 30.02 17.59
C GLY A 363 -45.45 29.62 17.36
N PHE A 364 -44.84 29.98 16.23
CA PHE A 364 -43.42 29.69 15.91
C PHE A 364 -42.45 30.78 16.36
N ALA A 365 -42.93 31.95 16.75
CA ALA A 365 -42.07 33.11 17.01
C ALA A 365 -41.06 32.80 18.13
N LEU A 366 -39.80 33.20 17.96
CA LEU A 366 -38.80 33.17 19.02
C LEU A 366 -38.97 34.34 19.99
N VAL A 367 -39.50 35.46 19.51
CA VAL A 367 -39.74 36.67 20.27
C VAL A 367 -41.23 37.05 20.11
N GLY A 368 -41.90 37.35 21.22
CA GLY A 368 -43.30 37.78 21.23
C GLY A 368 -43.50 39.14 20.55
N ALA A 369 -44.75 39.51 20.26
CA ALA A 369 -45.08 40.79 19.61
C ALA A 369 -44.63 42.04 20.41
N ASP A 370 -44.45 41.90 21.71
CA ASP A 370 -43.94 42.93 22.63
C ASP A 370 -42.41 43.00 22.69
N GLY A 371 -41.70 42.18 21.89
CA GLY A 371 -40.25 42.11 21.88
C GLY A 371 -39.66 41.22 22.98
N THR A 372 -40.48 40.48 23.74
CA THR A 372 -40.00 39.59 24.79
C THR A 372 -39.55 38.23 24.24
N PRO A 373 -38.33 37.75 24.56
CA PRO A 373 -37.90 36.42 24.15
C PRO A 373 -38.73 35.30 24.80
N ARG A 374 -39.05 34.27 24.02
CA ARG A 374 -39.81 33.08 24.45
C ARG A 374 -38.89 31.95 24.92
N ALA A 375 -39.44 30.90 25.53
CA ALA A 375 -38.64 29.81 26.11
C ALA A 375 -37.72 29.12 25.08
N VAL A 376 -38.20 28.98 23.84
CA VAL A 376 -37.42 28.45 22.72
C VAL A 376 -36.22 29.34 22.36
N TYR A 377 -36.31 30.66 22.47
CA TYR A 377 -35.17 31.56 22.23
C TYR A 377 -34.05 31.32 23.22
N HIS A 378 -34.36 31.28 24.52
CA HIS A 378 -33.35 31.07 25.56
C HIS A 378 -32.69 29.70 25.45
N THR A 379 -33.46 28.68 25.11
CA THR A 379 -32.95 27.32 24.91
C THR A 379 -32.00 27.26 23.71
N LEU A 380 -32.38 27.87 22.58
CA LEU A 380 -31.53 27.95 21.40
C LEU A 380 -30.29 28.80 21.63
N GLN A 381 -30.39 29.91 22.35
CA GLN A 381 -29.25 30.75 22.73
C GLN A 381 -28.22 29.96 23.54
N ALA A 382 -28.67 29.18 24.52
CA ALA A 382 -27.78 28.34 25.32
C ALA A 382 -27.06 27.28 24.47
N GLN A 383 -27.78 26.68 23.52
CA GLN A 383 -27.23 25.62 22.66
C GLN A 383 -26.29 26.16 21.57
N ALA A 384 -26.68 27.25 20.90
CA ALA A 384 -25.90 27.86 19.83
C ALA A 384 -24.63 28.58 20.35
N SER A 385 -24.61 28.97 21.63
CA SER A 385 -23.44 29.54 22.29
C SER A 385 -22.43 28.49 22.79
N ALA A 386 -22.76 27.19 22.74
CA ALA A 386 -21.84 26.11 23.11
C ALA A 386 -20.77 25.90 22.03
N SER A 387 -19.58 25.38 22.42
CA SER A 387 -18.49 25.08 21.48
C SER A 387 -18.98 24.17 20.34
N ILE A 388 -18.70 24.58 19.10
CA ILE A 388 -19.15 23.84 17.91
C ILE A 388 -18.37 22.52 17.81
N VAL A 389 -19.07 21.40 17.95
CA VAL A 389 -18.50 20.05 17.82
C VAL A 389 -18.69 19.54 16.39
N ALA A 390 -17.62 19.08 15.75
CA ALA A 390 -17.69 18.44 14.43
C ALA A 390 -18.31 17.03 14.52
N GLY A 391 -19.53 16.85 14.01
CA GLY A 391 -20.12 15.53 13.78
C GLY A 391 -19.50 14.81 12.57
N PRO A 392 -20.00 13.63 12.15
CA PRO A 392 -19.53 12.96 10.93
C PRO A 392 -19.65 13.88 9.70
N GLY A 393 -18.52 14.19 9.05
CA GLY A 393 -18.46 15.29 8.09
C GLY A 393 -17.07 15.54 7.53
N VAL A 394 -16.97 16.32 6.45
CA VAL A 394 -15.71 16.85 5.91
C VAL A 394 -15.66 18.35 6.15
N TYR A 395 -14.67 18.79 6.93
CA TYR A 395 -14.57 20.17 7.39
C TYR A 395 -13.33 20.85 6.82
N PRO A 396 -13.46 22.06 6.24
CA PRO A 396 -12.30 22.85 5.86
C PRO A 396 -11.54 23.32 7.09
N ALA A 397 -10.26 23.66 6.93
CA ALA A 397 -9.44 24.16 8.04
C ALA A 397 -10.01 25.42 8.71
N THR A 398 -10.83 26.21 8.00
CA THR A 398 -11.48 27.42 8.52
C THR A 398 -12.74 27.14 9.35
N HIS A 399 -13.15 25.88 9.49
CA HIS A 399 -14.40 25.56 10.18
C HIS A 399 -14.29 25.86 11.69
N PRO A 400 -15.32 26.46 12.33
CA PRO A 400 -15.29 26.89 13.74
C PRO A 400 -15.08 25.78 14.79
N SER A 401 -15.23 24.51 14.41
CA SER A 401 -14.90 23.38 15.31
C SER A 401 -13.40 23.18 15.53
N GLY A 402 -12.57 23.93 14.80
CA GLY A 402 -11.12 24.03 15.01
C GLY A 402 -10.76 25.35 15.69
N GLU A 403 -10.25 25.29 16.92
CA GLU A 403 -9.72 26.44 17.65
C GLU A 403 -8.22 26.57 17.43
N TYR A 404 -7.80 27.67 16.80
CA TYR A 404 -6.39 27.93 16.49
C TYR A 404 -5.76 28.86 17.52
N ARG A 405 -4.55 28.52 17.96
CA ARG A 405 -3.67 29.38 18.76
C ARG A 405 -2.41 29.72 17.95
N GLY A 406 -1.97 30.97 18.02
CA GLY A 406 -0.82 31.49 17.26
C GLY A 406 -1.25 32.16 15.94
N ASP A 407 -0.28 32.73 15.22
CA ASP A 407 -0.51 33.55 14.02
C ASP A 407 -0.77 32.69 12.76
N TRP A 408 -1.78 31.81 12.80
CA TRP A 408 -2.19 31.00 11.65
C TRP A 408 -2.77 31.87 10.54
N ARG A 409 -2.49 31.50 9.29
CA ARG A 409 -3.03 32.19 8.11
C ARG A 409 -3.99 31.27 7.37
N PHE A 410 -5.09 31.82 6.87
CA PHE A 410 -6.14 31.07 6.19
C PHE A 410 -6.31 31.53 4.75
N SER A 411 -6.60 30.58 3.86
CA SER A 411 -7.02 30.85 2.49
C SER A 411 -7.88 29.69 1.99
N VAL A 412 -8.38 29.81 0.76
CA VAL A 412 -9.03 28.69 0.03
C VAL A 412 -8.15 27.44 -0.07
N ALA A 413 -6.83 27.58 0.10
CA ALA A 413 -5.89 26.47 0.03
C ALA A 413 -5.77 25.69 1.35
N GLY A 414 -6.31 26.20 2.47
CA GLY A 414 -6.22 25.62 3.81
C GLY A 414 -5.67 26.60 4.85
N ALA A 415 -5.20 26.05 5.97
CA ALA A 415 -4.48 26.76 7.01
C ALA A 415 -2.96 26.59 6.85
N ASP A 416 -2.23 27.70 6.93
CA ASP A 416 -0.78 27.73 6.87
C ASP A 416 -0.17 27.85 8.27
N ILE A 417 0.89 27.07 8.48
CA ILE A 417 1.55 26.94 9.77
C ILE A 417 2.35 28.23 10.07
N PRO A 418 2.23 28.82 11.28
CA PRO A 418 2.95 30.04 11.66
C PRO A 418 4.46 29.90 11.50
N TRP A 419 5.12 30.91 10.93
CA TRP A 419 6.57 30.87 10.69
C TRP A 419 7.34 30.69 11.99
N GLY A 420 8.17 29.65 12.06
CA GLY A 420 8.98 29.36 13.25
C GLY A 420 8.31 28.44 14.27
N ALA A 421 7.06 28.03 14.06
CA ALA A 421 6.38 27.04 14.89
C ALA A 421 7.24 25.77 15.05
N GLY A 422 7.58 25.45 16.31
CA GLY A 422 8.36 24.27 16.66
C GLY A 422 9.86 24.34 16.34
N ARG A 423 10.46 25.52 16.13
CA ARG A 423 11.92 25.66 15.94
C ARG A 423 12.73 25.33 17.18
N ASP A 424 12.25 25.71 18.35
CA ASP A 424 12.85 25.34 19.63
C ASP A 424 11.97 24.31 20.33
N THR A 425 12.59 23.25 20.84
CA THR A 425 11.90 22.12 21.48
C THR A 425 11.12 22.50 22.75
N GLN A 426 11.31 23.73 23.25
CA GLN A 426 10.62 24.32 24.40
C GLN A 426 9.48 25.29 24.05
N SER A 427 9.29 25.68 22.78
CA SER A 427 8.35 26.74 22.35
C SER A 427 7.16 26.24 21.51
N LEU A 428 6.77 24.96 21.68
CA LEU A 428 5.65 24.36 20.95
C LEU A 428 4.29 24.95 21.31
N ASP A 429 4.21 25.68 22.42
CA ASP A 429 2.97 26.29 22.93
C ASP A 429 2.52 27.53 22.13
N GLU A 430 3.31 28.02 21.18
CA GLU A 430 2.97 29.22 20.41
C GLU A 430 1.96 28.96 19.29
N ALA A 431 1.96 27.76 18.70
CA ALA A 431 1.06 27.42 17.60
C ALA A 431 0.39 26.05 17.83
N SER A 432 -0.93 26.02 17.97
CA SER A 432 -1.69 24.77 18.08
C SER A 432 -3.07 24.88 17.44
N LEU A 433 -3.68 23.73 17.19
CA LEU A 433 -5.05 23.58 16.74
C LEU A 433 -5.76 22.56 17.64
N ARG A 434 -6.92 22.92 18.17
CA ARG A 434 -7.81 22.01 18.90
C ARG A 434 -9.06 21.73 18.09
N ILE A 435 -9.37 20.46 17.86
CA ILE A 435 -10.52 20.02 17.10
C ILE A 435 -11.47 19.30 18.05
N HIS A 436 -12.64 19.91 18.29
CA HIS A 436 -13.74 19.26 19.00
C HIS A 436 -14.56 18.44 18.00
N PHE A 437 -14.68 17.12 18.21
CA PHE A 437 -15.42 16.27 17.30
C PHE A 437 -16.23 15.18 18.02
N SER A 438 -17.26 14.65 17.36
CA SER A 438 -18.08 13.55 17.83
C SER A 438 -18.19 12.46 16.76
N GLY A 439 -17.54 11.33 16.99
CA GLY A 439 -17.41 10.25 16.00
C GLY A 439 -16.50 9.13 16.50
N THR A 440 -16.33 8.07 15.70
CA THR A 440 -15.46 6.93 16.06
C THR A 440 -14.10 6.98 15.36
N ALA A 441 -13.89 7.96 14.49
CA ALA A 441 -12.65 8.15 13.75
C ALA A 441 -12.44 9.62 13.32
N LEU A 442 -11.16 10.01 13.23
CA LEU A 442 -10.70 11.31 12.78
C LEU A 442 -9.58 11.15 11.74
N ASP A 443 -9.69 11.89 10.64
CA ASP A 443 -8.64 12.07 9.62
C ASP A 443 -8.22 13.52 9.53
N LEU A 444 -6.93 13.76 9.31
CA LEU A 444 -6.44 15.07 8.88
C LEU A 444 -6.16 15.04 7.39
N THR A 445 -6.72 16.01 6.66
CA THR A 445 -6.43 16.21 5.25
C THR A 445 -5.26 17.19 5.15
N VAL A 446 -4.13 16.70 4.67
CA VAL A 446 -2.88 17.45 4.61
C VAL A 446 -2.35 17.54 3.18
N ARG A 447 -1.70 18.65 2.85
CA ARG A 447 -0.94 18.81 1.62
C ARG A 447 0.51 18.44 1.87
N ARG A 448 0.96 17.30 1.34
CA ARG A 448 2.37 16.90 1.44
C ARG A 448 3.20 17.48 0.30
N GLY A 449 4.51 17.56 0.48
CA GLY A 449 5.43 18.07 -0.55
C GLY A 449 6.88 17.73 -0.28
N ASP A 450 7.77 18.21 -1.16
CA ASP A 450 9.22 18.08 -1.01
C ASP A 450 9.78 19.10 0.00
N TYR A 451 9.23 19.06 1.22
CA TYR A 451 9.63 19.86 2.36
C TYR A 451 9.55 19.02 3.64
N TRP A 452 10.21 19.50 4.70
CA TRP A 452 10.15 18.87 6.01
C TRP A 452 9.10 19.53 6.90
N GLY A 453 8.25 18.72 7.50
CA GLY A 453 7.25 19.17 8.46
C GLY A 453 6.56 17.97 9.14
N LEU A 454 6.12 18.20 10.38
CA LEU A 454 5.42 17.22 11.20
C LEU A 454 4.21 17.89 11.86
N LEU A 455 3.16 17.12 12.09
CA LEU A 455 2.06 17.48 12.99
C LEU A 455 2.06 16.48 14.14
N TYR A 456 2.36 16.93 15.36
CA TYR A 456 2.13 16.12 16.56
C TYR A 456 0.65 16.13 16.89
N VAL A 457 0.09 14.97 17.23
CA VAL A 457 -1.34 14.82 17.49
C VAL A 457 -1.59 13.96 18.72
N THR A 458 -2.44 14.47 19.61
CA THR A 458 -3.06 13.73 20.71
C THR A 458 -4.57 13.71 20.53
N VAL A 459 -5.22 12.67 21.06
CA VAL A 459 -6.67 12.55 21.13
C VAL A 459 -7.03 12.15 22.55
N ASP A 460 -7.86 12.95 23.23
CA ASP A 460 -8.24 12.80 24.64
C ASP A 460 -7.02 12.61 25.56
N ASP A 461 -6.03 13.50 25.41
CA ASP A 461 -4.74 13.49 26.14
C ASP A 461 -3.91 12.21 25.98
N ALA A 462 -4.26 11.35 25.04
CA ALA A 462 -3.52 10.14 24.69
C ALA A 462 -2.88 10.26 23.28
N PRO A 463 -1.80 9.51 22.99
CA PRO A 463 -1.25 9.45 21.64
C PRO A 463 -2.31 8.98 20.64
N ALA A 464 -2.42 9.68 19.50
CA ALA A 464 -3.37 9.33 18.46
C ALA A 464 -3.10 7.90 17.94
N ASN A 465 -4.10 7.03 18.07
CA ASN A 465 -3.92 5.57 17.95
C ASN A 465 -3.75 5.03 16.53
N ALA A 466 -3.89 5.87 15.50
CA ALA A 466 -3.64 5.49 14.10
C ALA A 466 -2.31 6.06 13.55
N LEU A 467 -1.56 6.80 14.37
CA LEU A 467 -0.28 7.41 14.02
C LEU A 467 0.89 6.78 14.80
N PRO A 468 2.12 6.79 14.24
CA PRO A 468 3.31 6.36 14.98
C PRO A 468 3.59 7.26 16.19
N VAL A 469 4.08 6.66 17.27
CA VAL A 469 4.50 7.37 18.48
C VAL A 469 5.97 7.75 18.39
N ASP A 470 6.30 8.98 18.79
CA ASP A 470 7.68 9.45 18.89
C ASP A 470 8.34 8.85 20.15
N PRO A 471 9.42 8.03 20.02
CA PRO A 471 10.09 7.44 21.18
C PRO A 471 10.68 8.48 22.14
N ASP A 472 11.04 9.67 21.63
CA ASP A 472 11.60 10.75 22.43
C ASP A 472 10.47 11.62 23.04
N ARG A 473 9.20 11.43 22.62
CA ARG A 473 7.99 12.10 23.10
C ARG A 473 6.78 11.15 23.15
N PRO A 474 6.73 10.22 24.11
CA PRO A 474 5.74 9.14 24.13
C PRO A 474 4.29 9.59 24.36
N VAL A 475 4.07 10.86 24.72
CA VAL A 475 2.75 11.45 24.97
C VAL A 475 2.04 11.92 23.69
N ALA A 476 2.75 12.00 22.55
CA ALA A 476 2.17 12.45 21.30
C ALA A 476 2.57 11.53 20.13
N SER A 477 1.60 11.26 19.26
CA SER A 477 1.88 10.64 17.96
C SER A 477 2.22 11.72 16.93
N TYR A 478 2.80 11.35 15.80
CA TYR A 478 3.16 12.33 14.77
C TYR A 478 2.73 11.91 13.37
N LEU A 479 2.43 12.92 12.55
CA LEU A 479 2.11 12.81 11.14
C LEU A 479 3.20 13.50 10.33
N VAL A 480 3.75 12.79 9.33
CA VAL A 480 4.78 13.31 8.43
C VAL A 480 4.16 14.05 7.23
N LEU A 481 4.66 15.27 6.96
CA LEU A 481 4.23 16.12 5.83
C LEU A 481 5.09 15.96 4.57
N HIS A 482 6.22 15.26 4.66
CA HIS A 482 7.08 15.01 3.51
C HIS A 482 6.49 13.97 2.55
N ASP A 483 6.35 14.34 1.28
CA ASP A 483 6.15 13.42 0.16
C ASP A 483 6.61 14.06 -1.16
N PRO A 484 7.63 13.51 -1.85
CA PRO A 484 8.12 14.09 -3.10
C PRO A 484 7.07 14.10 -4.23
N LEU A 485 5.96 13.35 -4.09
CA LEU A 485 4.88 13.33 -5.06
C LEU A 485 3.90 14.52 -4.92
N HIS A 486 4.07 15.38 -3.92
CA HIS A 486 3.23 16.57 -3.68
C HIS A 486 1.73 16.24 -3.56
N ALA A 487 1.41 15.08 -3.01
CA ALA A 487 0.02 14.61 -2.90
C ALA A 487 -0.70 15.27 -1.72
N THR A 488 -1.96 15.65 -1.94
CA THR A 488 -2.89 15.89 -0.83
C THR A 488 -3.39 14.53 -0.34
N ALA A 489 -3.28 14.28 0.95
CA ALA A 489 -3.60 13.00 1.56
C ALA A 489 -4.52 13.19 2.77
N SER A 490 -5.56 12.37 2.85
CA SER A 490 -6.33 12.19 4.08
C SER A 490 -5.64 11.11 4.91
N VAL A 491 -5.07 11.50 6.04
CA VAL A 491 -4.26 10.64 6.91
C VAL A 491 -5.08 10.26 8.14
N PRO A 492 -5.27 8.95 8.40
CA PRO A 492 -5.89 8.46 9.62
C PRO A 492 -5.13 8.93 10.86
N VAL A 493 -5.82 9.66 11.75
CA VAL A 493 -5.27 10.11 13.03
C VAL A 493 -5.78 9.23 14.17
N ALA A 494 -7.09 9.01 14.21
CA ALA A 494 -7.73 8.17 15.20
C ALA A 494 -8.75 7.23 14.58
N ARG A 495 -8.84 6.01 15.13
CA ARG A 495 -9.72 4.94 14.68
C ARG A 495 -10.27 4.14 15.85
N ASN A 496 -11.46 3.58 15.71
CA ASN A 496 -12.11 2.76 16.74
C ASN A 496 -12.24 3.48 18.09
N LEU A 497 -12.47 4.79 18.08
CA LEU A 497 -12.80 5.52 19.30
C LEU A 497 -14.20 5.10 19.79
N PRO A 498 -14.48 5.20 21.11
CA PRO A 498 -15.84 5.13 21.62
C PRO A 498 -16.77 6.08 20.86
N ALA A 499 -18.06 5.77 20.76
CA ALA A 499 -19.01 6.74 20.20
C ALA A 499 -19.22 7.87 21.23
N GLY A 500 -18.87 9.11 20.87
CA GLY A 500 -19.05 10.26 21.74
C GLY A 500 -18.19 11.46 21.34
N PRO A 501 -18.17 12.51 22.17
CA PRO A 501 -17.32 13.67 21.99
C PRO A 501 -15.85 13.34 22.32
N HIS A 502 -14.94 13.94 21.56
CA HIS A 502 -13.49 13.78 21.66
C HIS A 502 -12.81 15.12 21.39
N LEU A 503 -11.59 15.28 21.91
CA LEU A 503 -10.73 16.42 21.64
C LEU A 503 -9.43 15.96 21.00
N ALA A 504 -9.13 16.44 19.79
CA ALA A 504 -7.82 16.28 19.17
C ALA A 504 -7.01 17.56 19.27
N GLU A 505 -5.77 17.48 19.78
CA GLU A 505 -4.84 18.61 19.80
C GLU A 505 -3.70 18.36 18.81
N VAL A 506 -3.48 19.33 17.92
CA VAL A 506 -2.52 19.27 16.82
C VAL A 506 -1.48 20.37 17.00
N THR A 507 -0.21 19.98 17.07
CA THR A 507 0.92 20.89 17.24
C THR A 507 1.91 20.74 16.08
N PRO A 508 2.08 21.75 15.22
CA PRO A 508 2.95 21.67 14.05
C PRO A 508 4.43 21.91 14.36
N VAL A 509 5.31 21.29 13.58
CA VAL A 509 6.76 21.53 13.55
C VAL A 509 7.22 21.59 12.09
N GLY A 510 7.65 22.77 11.61
CA GLY A 510 8.01 22.96 10.20
C GLY A 510 6.80 23.13 9.27
N GLY A 511 6.99 22.96 7.95
CA GLY A 511 5.91 23.07 6.96
C GLY A 511 5.34 24.49 6.72
N TRP A 512 6.05 25.53 7.17
CA TRP A 512 5.63 26.94 7.02
C TRP A 512 5.57 27.38 5.55
N GLY A 513 4.54 28.13 5.17
CA GLY A 513 4.35 28.62 3.80
C GLY A 513 3.88 27.55 2.82
N GLN A 514 3.45 26.38 3.31
CA GLN A 514 3.05 25.24 2.48
C GLN A 514 1.54 25.02 2.46
N TRP A 515 0.77 25.73 3.31
CA TRP A 515 -0.67 25.52 3.48
C TRP A 515 -0.97 24.04 3.77
N ALA A 516 -0.22 23.51 4.75
CA ALA A 516 -0.08 22.08 4.96
C ALA A 516 -1.37 21.42 5.49
N LEU A 517 -2.23 22.16 6.19
CA LEU A 517 -3.49 21.63 6.73
C LEU A 517 -4.67 22.10 5.86
N VAL A 518 -5.30 21.18 5.15
CA VAL A 518 -6.46 21.48 4.30
C VAL A 518 -7.76 21.44 5.12
N GLY A 519 -7.85 20.52 6.08
CA GLY A 519 -9.03 20.32 6.92
C GLY A 519 -9.01 18.98 7.63
N TRP A 520 -10.17 18.53 8.11
CA TRP A 520 -10.32 17.25 8.81
C TRP A 520 -11.62 16.53 8.41
N THR A 521 -11.63 15.21 8.57
CA THR A 521 -12.81 14.38 8.35
C THR A 521 -13.12 13.62 9.61
N VAL A 522 -14.37 13.72 10.07
CA VAL A 522 -14.88 12.93 11.19
C VAL A 522 -15.75 11.83 10.60
N ARG A 523 -15.58 10.59 11.09
CA ARG A 523 -16.34 9.43 10.60
C ARG A 523 -16.96 8.67 11.75
N ARG A 524 -18.03 7.94 11.44
CA ARG A 524 -18.57 6.87 12.27
C ARG A 524 -18.36 5.54 11.55
N GLU A 525 -17.20 4.94 11.76
CA GLU A 525 -16.90 3.62 11.19
C GLU A 525 -17.71 2.51 11.90
N PRO A 526 -18.37 1.61 11.16
CA PRO A 526 -19.04 0.46 11.74
C PRO A 526 -18.02 -0.55 12.30
N ASP A 527 -18.31 -1.17 13.45
CA ASP A 527 -17.49 -2.27 13.97
C ASP A 527 -17.69 -3.54 13.10
N LEU A 528 -16.73 -3.78 12.20
CA LEU A 528 -16.75 -4.88 11.25
C LEU A 528 -15.77 -6.00 11.60
N ARG A 529 -15.14 -5.98 12.79
CA ARG A 529 -14.07 -6.92 13.16
C ARG A 529 -14.52 -8.38 13.05
N GLY A 530 -15.71 -8.69 13.56
CA GLY A 530 -16.28 -10.04 13.50
C GLY A 530 -16.56 -10.52 12.07
N THR A 531 -17.05 -9.64 11.20
CA THR A 531 -17.36 -9.96 9.80
C THR A 531 -16.09 -10.14 8.97
N ASN A 532 -15.07 -9.31 9.18
CA ASN A 532 -13.79 -9.41 8.46
C ASN A 532 -13.01 -10.68 8.83
N LEU A 533 -13.00 -11.06 10.11
CA LEU A 533 -12.43 -12.33 10.57
C LEU A 533 -13.12 -13.53 9.92
N ALA A 534 -14.45 -13.51 9.81
CA ALA A 534 -15.22 -14.57 9.16
C ALA A 534 -14.93 -14.68 7.65
N LEU A 535 -14.84 -13.55 6.94
CA LEU A 535 -14.50 -13.52 5.52
C LEU A 535 -13.06 -14.01 5.24
N ALA A 536 -12.10 -13.63 6.09
CA ALA A 536 -10.72 -14.11 5.98
C ALA A 536 -10.60 -15.62 6.20
N ALA A 537 -11.32 -16.17 7.19
CA ALA A 537 -11.36 -17.61 7.44
C ALA A 537 -11.95 -18.38 6.24
N LEU A 538 -13.01 -17.87 5.61
CA LEU A 538 -13.63 -18.48 4.43
C LEU A 538 -12.74 -18.40 3.18
N GLY A 539 -12.03 -17.27 2.98
CA GLY A 539 -11.05 -17.12 1.89
C GLY A 539 -9.88 -18.08 2.02
N LEU A 540 -9.37 -18.28 3.25
CA LEU A 540 -8.33 -19.28 3.53
C LEU A 540 -8.80 -20.70 3.23
N CYS A 541 -10.02 -21.06 3.65
CA CYS A 541 -10.63 -22.34 3.33
C CYS A 541 -10.68 -22.55 1.81
N ALA A 542 -11.22 -21.60 1.04
CA ALA A 542 -11.33 -21.69 -0.42
C ALA A 542 -9.97 -21.85 -1.13
N ALA A 543 -8.93 -21.14 -0.66
CA ALA A 543 -7.58 -21.25 -1.21
C ALA A 543 -6.96 -22.64 -0.97
N LEU A 544 -7.16 -23.21 0.23
CA LEU A 544 -6.69 -24.55 0.56
C LEU A 544 -7.39 -25.63 -0.27
N THR A 545 -8.69 -25.48 -0.54
CA THR A 545 -9.46 -26.38 -1.40
C THR A 545 -9.01 -26.30 -2.86
N LEU A 546 -8.77 -25.09 -3.37
CA LEU A 546 -8.28 -24.87 -4.74
C LEU A 546 -6.87 -25.46 -4.95
N ALA A 547 -5.97 -25.31 -3.96
CA ALA A 547 -4.66 -25.94 -3.99
C ALA A 547 -4.75 -27.48 -4.05
N GLY A 548 -5.71 -28.08 -3.32
CA GLY A 548 -5.99 -29.52 -3.39
C GLY A 548 -6.50 -30.00 -4.76
N VAL A 549 -7.35 -29.20 -5.41
CA VAL A 549 -7.87 -29.48 -6.76
C VAL A 549 -6.77 -29.38 -7.83
N ILE A 550 -5.91 -28.35 -7.73
CA ILE A 550 -4.76 -28.17 -8.64
C ILE A 550 -3.74 -29.31 -8.47
N TRP A 551 -3.48 -29.74 -7.23
CA TRP A 551 -2.64 -30.90 -6.94
C TRP A 551 -3.19 -32.19 -7.58
N GLN A 552 -4.52 -32.40 -7.51
CA GLN A 552 -5.17 -33.53 -8.18
C GLN A 552 -5.03 -33.46 -9.71
N ALA A 553 -5.24 -32.29 -10.30
CA ALA A 553 -5.09 -32.08 -11.75
C ALA A 553 -3.64 -32.30 -12.23
N ALA A 554 -2.65 -31.93 -11.42
CA ALA A 554 -1.23 -32.12 -11.72
C ALA A 554 -0.75 -33.58 -11.62
N SER A 555 -1.57 -34.49 -11.08
CA SER A 555 -1.19 -35.87 -10.77
C SER A 555 -1.66 -36.94 -11.79
N GLY A 556 -2.24 -36.54 -12.93
CA GLY A 556 -2.71 -37.44 -13.99
C GLY A 556 -1.80 -37.50 -15.23
N PRO A 557 -1.21 -38.67 -15.58
CA PRO A 557 -0.25 -38.76 -16.68
C PRO A 557 -0.87 -39.34 -17.96
N THR A 558 -1.74 -38.61 -18.67
CA THR A 558 -2.18 -39.08 -20.00
C THR A 558 -2.77 -37.95 -20.85
N ARG A 559 -2.09 -37.60 -21.96
CA ARG A 559 -2.66 -37.26 -23.30
C ARG A 559 -1.75 -36.37 -24.18
N TRP A 560 -0.56 -36.82 -24.57
CA TRP A 560 0.18 -36.19 -25.70
C TRP A 560 0.91 -37.28 -26.52
N ALA A 561 0.15 -38.01 -27.35
CA ALA A 561 0.67 -39.11 -28.18
C ALA A 561 1.17 -38.63 -29.56
N ASN A 562 0.55 -37.61 -30.16
CA ASN A 562 0.89 -37.12 -31.50
C ASN A 562 2.13 -36.20 -31.56
N THR A 563 2.61 -35.74 -30.41
CA THR A 563 3.81 -34.90 -30.27
C THR A 563 5.11 -35.71 -30.28
N ARG A 564 5.02 -37.03 -30.07
CA ARG A 564 6.20 -37.93 -29.94
C ARG A 564 6.94 -38.16 -31.26
N ALA A 565 6.28 -38.01 -32.41
CA ALA A 565 6.92 -38.19 -33.72
C ALA A 565 7.79 -36.99 -34.12
N LEU A 566 7.29 -35.76 -33.92
CA LEU A 566 8.05 -34.52 -34.13
C LEU A 566 9.22 -34.41 -33.14
N LEU A 567 8.98 -34.76 -31.87
CA LEU A 567 10.02 -34.80 -30.85
C LEU A 567 11.13 -35.80 -31.20
N ARG A 568 10.82 -37.00 -31.72
CA ARG A 568 11.87 -37.96 -32.12
C ARG A 568 12.79 -37.41 -33.21
N ALA A 569 12.28 -36.72 -34.23
CA ALA A 569 13.12 -36.13 -35.29
C ALA A 569 14.03 -35.00 -34.77
N VAL A 570 13.50 -34.11 -33.91
CA VAL A 570 14.28 -33.08 -33.22
C VAL A 570 15.33 -33.70 -32.29
N SER A 571 15.02 -34.85 -31.67
CA SER A 571 15.94 -35.60 -30.81
C SER A 571 17.20 -36.03 -31.57
N THR A 572 17.06 -36.54 -32.79
CA THR A 572 18.16 -37.11 -33.57
C THR A 572 19.11 -36.02 -34.05
N LEU A 573 18.55 -34.88 -34.49
CA LEU A 573 19.32 -33.70 -34.86
C LEU A 573 20.07 -33.14 -33.64
N ALA A 574 19.37 -32.88 -32.53
CA ALA A 574 19.95 -32.37 -31.30
C ALA A 574 21.07 -33.27 -30.75
N GLN A 575 20.94 -34.60 -30.88
CA GLN A 575 21.98 -35.56 -30.51
C GLN A 575 23.25 -35.40 -31.35
N THR A 576 23.12 -35.21 -32.67
CA THR A 576 24.25 -35.03 -33.59
C THR A 576 25.04 -33.77 -33.23
N TRP A 577 24.34 -32.66 -33.00
CA TRP A 577 24.94 -31.40 -32.56
C TRP A 577 25.56 -31.51 -31.17
N THR A 578 24.89 -32.18 -30.22
CA THR A 578 25.44 -32.42 -28.87
C THR A 578 26.73 -33.22 -28.92
N ARG A 579 26.81 -34.28 -29.74
CA ARG A 579 28.03 -35.08 -29.90
C ARG A 579 29.17 -34.26 -30.47
N ARG A 580 28.92 -33.48 -31.54
CA ARG A 580 29.94 -32.63 -32.17
C ARG A 580 30.44 -31.55 -31.22
N TYR A 581 29.54 -30.85 -30.53
CA TYR A 581 29.92 -29.80 -29.59
C TYR A 581 30.67 -30.36 -28.37
N ARG A 582 30.25 -31.50 -27.82
CA ARG A 582 30.94 -32.14 -26.69
C ARG A 582 32.28 -32.78 -27.06
N ALA A 583 32.54 -33.03 -28.34
CA ALA A 583 33.86 -33.48 -28.81
C ALA A 583 34.91 -32.37 -28.78
N LEU A 584 34.50 -31.10 -28.73
CA LEU A 584 35.42 -29.96 -28.57
C LEU A 584 36.07 -29.97 -27.18
N PRO A 585 37.29 -29.43 -27.02
CA PRO A 585 37.88 -29.21 -25.70
C PRO A 585 36.98 -28.35 -24.80
N GLU A 586 36.94 -28.64 -23.49
CA GLU A 586 36.05 -27.94 -22.56
C GLU A 586 36.25 -26.41 -22.57
N TRP A 587 37.50 -25.95 -22.70
CA TRP A 587 37.80 -24.52 -22.74
C TRP A 587 37.23 -23.85 -23.99
N VAL A 588 37.18 -24.55 -25.14
CA VAL A 588 36.54 -24.05 -26.38
C VAL A 588 35.03 -23.93 -26.16
N GLN A 589 34.40 -24.95 -25.58
CA GLN A 589 32.97 -24.92 -25.27
C GLN A 589 32.63 -23.73 -24.37
N ALA A 590 33.37 -23.54 -23.27
CA ALA A 590 33.19 -22.41 -22.35
C ALA A 590 33.41 -21.06 -23.04
N THR A 591 34.44 -20.94 -23.89
CA THR A 591 34.74 -19.71 -24.65
C THR A 591 33.62 -19.36 -25.63
N LEU A 592 33.06 -20.36 -26.33
CA LEU A 592 31.92 -20.16 -27.22
C LEU A 592 30.67 -19.70 -26.47
N THR A 593 30.37 -20.30 -25.31
CA THR A 593 29.23 -19.89 -24.48
C THR A 593 29.40 -18.47 -23.93
N LEU A 594 30.60 -18.14 -23.42
CA LEU A 594 30.91 -16.80 -22.94
C LEU A 594 30.87 -15.77 -24.09
N GLY A 595 31.45 -16.11 -25.24
CA GLY A 595 31.43 -15.26 -26.43
C GLY A 595 30.01 -14.99 -26.93
N ALA A 596 29.13 -16.00 -26.92
CA ALA A 596 27.72 -15.82 -27.25
C ALA A 596 26.98 -14.93 -26.24
N ALA A 597 27.28 -15.05 -24.94
CA ALA A 597 26.71 -14.19 -23.90
C ALA A 597 27.18 -12.73 -24.04
N VAL A 598 28.46 -12.51 -24.32
CA VAL A 598 29.03 -11.18 -24.59
C VAL A 598 28.43 -10.60 -25.88
N ALA A 599 28.38 -11.37 -26.96
CA ALA A 599 27.75 -10.94 -28.21
C ALA A 599 26.29 -10.55 -27.98
N PHE A 600 25.54 -11.30 -27.17
CA PHE A 600 24.18 -10.96 -26.80
C PHE A 600 24.09 -9.67 -25.98
N ALA A 601 24.95 -9.49 -24.97
CA ALA A 601 24.99 -8.28 -24.16
C ALA A 601 25.17 -7.02 -25.01
N PHE A 602 26.07 -7.06 -26.00
CA PHE A 602 26.42 -5.93 -26.85
C PHE A 602 25.69 -5.88 -28.22
N ALA A 603 24.83 -6.85 -28.54
CA ALA A 603 24.13 -6.89 -29.85
C ALA A 603 23.27 -5.63 -30.10
N PRO A 604 23.43 -4.92 -31.23
CA PRO A 604 22.60 -3.75 -31.52
C PRO A 604 21.23 -4.15 -32.07
N GLY A 605 20.16 -3.53 -31.54
CA GLY A 605 18.80 -3.74 -32.03
C GLY A 605 18.19 -5.11 -31.70
N LEU A 606 16.89 -5.24 -31.98
CA LEU A 606 16.12 -6.44 -31.66
C LEU A 606 16.55 -7.69 -32.48
N PRO A 607 16.74 -7.62 -33.82
CA PRO A 607 17.07 -8.83 -34.60
C PRO A 607 18.40 -9.47 -34.21
N ALA A 608 19.46 -8.66 -34.04
CA ALA A 608 20.76 -9.17 -33.62
C ALA A 608 20.73 -9.73 -32.20
N SER A 609 19.97 -9.09 -31.30
CA SER A 609 19.75 -9.58 -29.93
C SER A 609 19.03 -10.93 -29.93
N LEU A 610 17.97 -11.11 -30.74
CA LEU A 610 17.26 -12.38 -30.85
C LEU A 610 18.14 -13.48 -31.46
N GLY A 611 18.94 -13.17 -32.49
CA GLY A 611 19.86 -14.12 -33.12
C GLY A 611 20.95 -14.61 -32.16
N THR A 612 21.62 -13.70 -31.47
CA THR A 612 22.65 -14.03 -30.47
C THR A 612 22.05 -14.75 -29.24
N LEU A 613 20.83 -14.38 -28.82
CA LEU A 613 20.09 -15.07 -27.76
C LEU A 613 19.76 -16.52 -28.14
N ALA A 614 19.35 -16.75 -29.39
CA ALA A 614 19.06 -18.09 -29.90
C ALA A 614 20.33 -18.98 -29.89
N VAL A 615 21.47 -18.43 -30.34
CA VAL A 615 22.78 -19.13 -30.27
C VAL A 615 23.14 -19.46 -28.83
N LEU A 616 23.02 -18.49 -27.91
CA LEU A 616 23.27 -18.70 -26.50
C LEU A 616 22.35 -19.78 -25.91
N GLY A 617 21.05 -19.74 -26.23
CA GLY A 617 20.07 -20.73 -25.82
C GLY A 617 20.41 -22.15 -26.29
N ILE A 618 20.84 -22.30 -27.54
CA ILE A 618 21.31 -23.59 -28.08
C ILE A 618 22.51 -24.09 -27.27
N LEU A 619 23.52 -23.25 -27.05
CA LEU A 619 24.72 -23.64 -26.28
C LEU A 619 24.38 -24.03 -24.82
N VAL A 620 23.44 -23.33 -24.18
CA VAL A 620 22.95 -23.66 -22.83
C VAL A 620 22.21 -25.00 -22.81
N VAL A 621 21.39 -25.32 -23.83
CA VAL A 621 20.75 -26.64 -23.97
C VAL A 621 21.80 -27.76 -24.05
N LEU A 622 22.87 -27.56 -24.82
CA LEU A 622 23.94 -28.56 -25.00
C LEU A 622 24.77 -28.77 -23.71
N ARG A 623 25.02 -27.69 -22.97
CA ARG A 623 25.83 -27.65 -21.73
C ARG A 623 25.16 -26.78 -20.66
N LEU A 624 24.11 -27.32 -20.03
CA LEU A 624 23.38 -26.65 -18.95
C LEU A 624 24.31 -26.23 -17.79
N ASP A 625 25.35 -27.00 -17.51
CA ASP A 625 26.37 -26.67 -16.51
C ASP A 625 27.16 -25.40 -16.84
N LEU A 626 27.39 -25.09 -18.13
CA LEU A 626 27.98 -23.81 -18.56
C LEU A 626 26.97 -22.67 -18.44
N GLY A 627 25.69 -22.92 -18.73
CA GLY A 627 24.62 -21.95 -18.48
C GLY A 627 24.52 -21.53 -17.01
N LEU A 628 24.50 -22.51 -16.09
CA LEU A 628 24.46 -22.25 -14.65
C LEU A 628 25.73 -21.55 -14.14
N ALA A 629 26.90 -21.87 -14.71
CA ALA A 629 28.13 -21.14 -14.44
C ALA A 629 28.04 -19.69 -14.94
N MET A 630 27.44 -19.46 -16.11
CA MET A 630 27.22 -18.11 -16.63
C MET A 630 26.29 -17.29 -15.74
N VAL A 631 25.19 -17.85 -15.21
CA VAL A 631 24.33 -17.17 -14.22
C VAL A 631 25.17 -16.66 -13.04
N ALA A 632 26.04 -17.52 -12.48
CA ALA A 632 26.90 -17.18 -11.36
C ALA A 632 27.96 -16.10 -11.70
N LEU A 633 28.48 -16.12 -12.93
CA LEU A 633 29.45 -15.13 -13.43
C LEU A 633 28.84 -13.73 -13.59
N VAL A 634 27.63 -13.65 -14.14
CA VAL A 634 26.99 -12.38 -14.51
C VAL A 634 26.16 -11.76 -13.39
N ALA A 635 25.91 -12.49 -12.30
CA ALA A 635 25.14 -12.01 -11.15
C ALA A 635 25.52 -10.58 -10.68
N PRO A 636 26.81 -10.21 -10.48
CA PRO A 636 27.15 -8.88 -10.01
C PRO A 636 26.96 -7.76 -11.06
N PHE A 637 26.66 -8.10 -12.32
CA PHE A 637 26.44 -7.15 -13.42
C PHE A 637 24.95 -6.85 -13.67
N PHE A 638 24.06 -7.18 -12.71
CA PHE A 638 22.61 -7.03 -12.89
C PHE A 638 22.15 -5.58 -13.14
N LEU A 639 22.94 -4.58 -12.72
CA LEU A 639 22.70 -3.15 -12.94
C LEU A 639 22.92 -2.69 -14.39
N TYR A 640 23.41 -3.57 -15.28
CA TYR A 640 23.57 -3.30 -16.70
C TYR A 640 22.56 -4.12 -17.52
N PRO A 641 21.30 -3.68 -17.61
CA PRO A 641 20.27 -4.43 -18.29
C PRO A 641 20.38 -4.31 -19.81
N LYS A 642 19.83 -5.32 -20.50
CA LYS A 642 19.59 -5.33 -21.94
C LYS A 642 18.18 -4.82 -22.24
N ALA A 643 18.07 -3.84 -23.13
CA ALA A 643 16.78 -3.42 -23.67
C ALA A 643 16.27 -4.44 -24.71
N LEU A 644 15.08 -4.99 -24.49
CA LEU A 644 14.36 -5.87 -25.41
C LEU A 644 12.88 -5.47 -25.40
N LEU A 645 12.29 -5.25 -26.58
CA LEU A 645 10.86 -4.95 -26.73
C LEU A 645 10.39 -3.78 -25.83
N GLY A 646 11.21 -2.73 -25.69
CA GLY A 646 10.90 -1.56 -24.86
C GLY A 646 11.02 -1.79 -23.34
N LYS A 647 11.48 -2.96 -22.89
CA LYS A 647 11.72 -3.29 -21.47
C LYS A 647 13.20 -3.60 -21.21
N HIS A 648 13.62 -3.43 -19.96
CA HIS A 648 15.00 -3.67 -19.53
C HIS A 648 15.07 -4.96 -18.71
N PHE A 649 15.93 -5.88 -19.14
CA PHE A 649 16.12 -7.20 -18.52
C PHE A 649 17.58 -7.37 -18.12
N SER A 650 17.84 -7.87 -16.90
CA SER A 650 19.22 -8.12 -16.50
C SER A 650 19.80 -9.34 -17.24
N LEU A 651 21.11 -9.39 -17.45
CA LEU A 651 21.74 -10.57 -18.07
C LEU A 651 21.57 -11.83 -17.21
N VAL A 652 21.60 -11.68 -15.88
CA VAL A 652 21.38 -12.79 -14.93
C VAL A 652 19.97 -13.36 -15.03
N GLU A 653 18.95 -12.49 -15.17
CA GLU A 653 17.55 -12.86 -15.41
C GLU A 653 17.42 -13.67 -16.71
N ILE A 654 17.92 -13.12 -17.82
CA ILE A 654 17.82 -13.76 -19.15
C ILE A 654 18.48 -15.14 -19.15
N ILE A 655 19.72 -15.24 -18.64
CA ILE A 655 20.46 -16.50 -18.65
C ILE A 655 19.81 -17.53 -17.70
N THR A 656 19.24 -17.09 -16.58
CA THR A 656 18.48 -17.96 -15.66
C THR A 656 17.25 -18.52 -16.36
N LEU A 657 16.46 -17.67 -17.01
CA LEU A 657 15.28 -18.10 -17.79
C LEU A 657 15.67 -19.04 -18.93
N LEU A 658 16.76 -18.78 -19.65
CA LEU A 658 17.29 -19.71 -20.65
C LEU A 658 17.64 -21.07 -20.03
N CYS A 659 18.23 -21.11 -18.84
CA CYS A 659 18.52 -22.36 -18.14
C CYS A 659 17.23 -23.09 -17.72
N VAL A 660 16.20 -22.38 -17.26
CA VAL A 660 14.88 -22.94 -16.93
C VAL A 660 14.23 -23.55 -18.17
N LEU A 661 14.24 -22.84 -19.29
CA LEU A 661 13.69 -23.33 -20.57
C LEU A 661 14.52 -24.48 -21.15
N ALA A 662 15.84 -24.45 -20.99
CA ALA A 662 16.75 -25.48 -21.48
C ALA A 662 16.70 -26.77 -20.67
N TRP A 663 16.38 -26.71 -19.37
CA TRP A 663 16.46 -27.87 -18.48
C TRP A 663 15.55 -29.05 -18.89
N PRO A 664 14.24 -28.87 -19.21
CA PRO A 664 13.38 -29.97 -19.67
C PRO A 664 13.92 -30.63 -20.95
N LEU A 665 14.41 -29.83 -21.90
CA LEU A 665 14.98 -30.31 -23.15
C LEU A 665 16.28 -31.09 -22.89
N HIS A 666 17.15 -30.58 -22.02
CA HIS A 666 18.37 -31.25 -21.59
C HIS A 666 18.08 -32.58 -20.88
N TRP A 667 17.08 -32.61 -20.00
CA TRP A 667 16.64 -33.81 -19.29
C TRP A 667 16.09 -34.86 -20.25
N TRP A 668 15.23 -34.46 -21.19
CA TRP A 668 14.66 -35.36 -22.18
C TRP A 668 15.73 -35.93 -23.12
N LEU A 669 16.67 -35.10 -23.62
CA LEU A 669 17.82 -35.56 -24.42
C LEU A 669 18.70 -36.57 -23.68
N ARG A 670 18.86 -36.43 -22.36
CA ARG A 670 19.58 -37.42 -21.53
C ARG A 670 18.78 -38.70 -21.29
N ARG A 671 17.45 -38.62 -21.21
CA ARG A 671 16.58 -39.77 -20.89
C ARG A 671 16.45 -40.74 -22.06
N GLU A 672 16.35 -40.25 -23.29
CA GLU A 672 16.19 -41.11 -24.47
C GLU A 672 17.48 -41.86 -24.87
N ASN A 673 18.65 -41.52 -24.31
CA ASN A 673 19.92 -42.14 -24.67
C ASN A 673 20.84 -42.40 -23.46
N PRO A 674 20.82 -43.61 -22.89
CA PRO A 674 21.68 -44.00 -21.77
C PRO A 674 23.18 -44.02 -22.12
N ASP A 675 23.56 -44.16 -23.40
CA ASP A 675 24.96 -44.25 -23.87
C ASP A 675 25.78 -42.97 -23.64
N LEU A 676 25.12 -41.83 -23.42
CA LEU A 676 25.78 -40.60 -22.96
C LEU A 676 26.34 -40.72 -21.53
N LYS A 677 25.91 -41.71 -20.73
CA LYS A 677 26.48 -42.02 -19.40
C LYS A 677 27.77 -42.83 -19.49
N LEU A 678 27.84 -43.82 -20.38
CA LEU A 678 28.88 -44.86 -20.38
C LEU A 678 30.24 -44.42 -20.94
N ARG A 679 30.31 -43.33 -21.72
CA ARG A 679 31.58 -42.83 -22.29
C ARG A 679 32.19 -41.63 -21.56
N ALA A 680 31.43 -40.89 -20.75
CA ALA A 680 31.98 -39.80 -19.94
C ALA A 680 32.94 -40.31 -18.85
N GLU A 681 32.76 -41.56 -18.38
CA GLU A 681 33.64 -42.19 -17.38
C GLU A 681 34.93 -42.81 -17.98
N ARG A 682 35.09 -42.84 -19.31
CA ARG A 682 36.24 -43.49 -19.98
C ARG A 682 37.35 -42.56 -20.49
N THR A 683 37.25 -41.25 -20.32
CA THR A 683 38.33 -40.34 -20.74
C THR A 683 39.33 -40.07 -19.62
N LYS A 684 40.15 -41.09 -19.31
CA LYS A 684 41.52 -40.83 -18.82
C LYS A 684 42.40 -40.50 -20.03
N PRO A 685 43.36 -39.57 -19.96
CA PRO A 685 44.27 -39.32 -21.06
C PRO A 685 45.22 -40.52 -21.19
N ALA A 686 45.20 -41.19 -22.34
CA ALA A 686 46.27 -42.10 -22.72
C ALA A 686 47.51 -41.26 -23.02
N LYS A 687 48.62 -41.59 -22.34
CA LYS A 687 49.95 -41.13 -22.74
C LYS A 687 50.27 -41.67 -24.14
N GLY A 688 50.99 -40.86 -24.91
CA GLY A 688 51.19 -41.01 -26.35
C GLY A 688 51.91 -42.28 -26.79
N GLY A 689 51.77 -42.54 -28.09
CA GLY A 689 52.44 -43.60 -28.84
C GLY A 689 51.80 -43.72 -30.22
N LEU A 690 52.43 -43.11 -31.22
CA LEU A 690 52.21 -43.37 -32.65
C LEU A 690 52.40 -44.87 -32.93
N LEU A 691 51.51 -45.47 -33.75
CA LEU A 691 51.86 -46.30 -34.91
C LEU A 691 50.60 -46.89 -35.57
N THR A 692 50.70 -46.96 -36.89
CA THR A 692 49.77 -47.42 -37.92
C THR A 692 49.55 -48.93 -37.94
N CYS A 693 48.35 -49.42 -38.28
CA CYS A 693 48.07 -50.29 -39.44
C CYS A 693 46.73 -51.04 -39.37
N SER A 694 46.35 -51.52 -40.55
CA SER A 694 45.07 -51.97 -41.09
C SER A 694 44.52 -53.34 -40.67
N SER A 695 43.23 -53.51 -40.99
CA SER A 695 42.55 -54.71 -41.52
C SER A 695 41.97 -55.78 -40.56
N GLY A 696 40.70 -56.13 -40.83
CA GLY A 696 40.34 -57.53 -41.08
C GLY A 696 39.44 -58.29 -40.09
N ARG A 697 38.22 -58.60 -40.60
CA ARG A 697 37.38 -59.80 -40.38
C ARG A 697 36.41 -59.90 -39.18
N LEU A 698 35.15 -60.09 -39.62
CA LEU A 698 34.02 -60.72 -38.98
C LEU A 698 34.35 -62.08 -38.31
N GLY A 699 33.74 -62.33 -37.16
CA GLY A 699 33.66 -63.63 -36.50
C GLY A 699 32.52 -63.67 -35.48
N ARG A 700 31.65 -64.66 -35.65
CA ARG A 700 30.31 -64.86 -35.07
C ARG A 700 30.31 -65.38 -33.62
N PHE A 701 29.21 -65.06 -32.90
CA PHE A 701 28.56 -65.78 -31.79
C PHE A 701 29.31 -66.04 -30.46
N GLN A 702 28.79 -65.50 -29.35
CA GLN A 702 28.06 -66.27 -28.34
C GLN A 702 27.38 -65.36 -27.28
N ARG A 703 26.33 -65.91 -26.67
CA ARG A 703 25.18 -65.28 -25.97
C ARG A 703 25.51 -64.45 -24.71
N PRO A 704 24.64 -63.50 -24.33
CA PRO A 704 24.81 -62.67 -23.14
C PRO A 704 24.36 -63.41 -21.86
N LEU A 705 25.23 -63.42 -20.84
CA LEU A 705 24.83 -63.70 -19.46
C LEU A 705 23.89 -62.59 -18.97
N ALA A 706 22.74 -63.02 -18.45
CA ALA A 706 21.67 -62.19 -17.93
C ALA A 706 22.16 -61.15 -16.91
N ALA A 707 22.04 -59.86 -17.25
CA ALA A 707 22.16 -58.78 -16.30
C ALA A 707 20.81 -58.59 -15.59
N GLN A 708 20.80 -58.78 -14.28
CA GLN A 708 19.63 -58.54 -13.44
C GLN A 708 19.18 -57.06 -13.52
N PRO A 709 17.88 -56.77 -13.71
CA PRO A 709 17.34 -55.42 -13.66
C PRO A 709 17.09 -55.02 -12.20
N GLY A 710 18.08 -54.36 -11.58
CA GLY A 710 18.01 -54.03 -10.16
C GLY A 710 18.89 -52.85 -9.77
N ALA A 711 18.75 -51.69 -10.42
CA ALA A 711 19.25 -50.42 -9.88
C ALA A 711 18.09 -49.44 -9.85
N SER A 712 17.41 -49.41 -8.69
CA SER A 712 16.32 -48.49 -8.40
C SER A 712 16.79 -47.05 -8.62
N SER A 713 16.02 -46.29 -9.41
CA SER A 713 16.13 -44.84 -9.44
C SER A 713 15.69 -44.32 -8.07
N SER A 714 16.62 -44.06 -7.16
CA SER A 714 16.25 -43.42 -5.89
C SER A 714 15.65 -42.04 -6.21
N LYS A 715 14.33 -41.93 -6.00
CA LYS A 715 13.62 -40.65 -6.01
C LYS A 715 14.16 -39.87 -4.82
N GLN A 716 15.11 -38.96 -5.04
CA GLN A 716 15.51 -38.03 -3.99
C GLN A 716 14.33 -37.12 -3.69
N GLY A 717 13.72 -37.29 -2.52
CA GLY A 717 12.70 -36.38 -2.01
C GLY A 717 13.26 -34.99 -1.72
N PHE A 718 12.37 -34.04 -1.46
CA PHE A 718 12.70 -32.70 -1.00
C PHE A 718 13.43 -32.77 0.36
N THR A 719 14.51 -32.01 0.49
CA THR A 719 15.25 -31.80 1.74
C THR A 719 14.59 -30.70 2.57
N THR A 720 15.00 -30.55 3.84
CA THR A 720 14.53 -29.44 4.69
C THR A 720 14.85 -28.06 4.10
N LEU A 721 15.99 -27.93 3.41
CA LEU A 721 16.34 -26.72 2.67
C LEU A 721 15.41 -26.47 1.48
N ASP A 722 15.06 -27.52 0.73
CA ASP A 722 14.16 -27.40 -0.42
C ASP A 722 12.79 -26.85 0.04
N TRP A 723 12.27 -27.36 1.16
CA TRP A 723 11.02 -26.85 1.74
C TRP A 723 11.16 -25.42 2.28
N GLY A 724 12.30 -25.03 2.86
CA GLY A 724 12.55 -23.66 3.28
C GLY A 724 12.53 -22.67 2.11
N VAL A 725 13.13 -23.03 0.96
CA VAL A 725 13.09 -22.18 -0.25
C VAL A 725 11.67 -22.09 -0.81
N VAL A 726 10.92 -23.19 -0.83
CA VAL A 726 9.51 -23.18 -1.23
C VAL A 726 8.68 -22.28 -0.29
N ALA A 727 8.91 -22.36 1.01
CA ALA A 727 8.24 -21.51 1.99
C ALA A 727 8.55 -20.02 1.78
N LEU A 728 9.82 -19.68 1.48
CA LEU A 728 10.21 -18.32 1.15
C LEU A 728 9.47 -17.78 -0.08
N VAL A 729 9.42 -18.57 -1.18
CA VAL A 729 8.72 -18.17 -2.41
C VAL A 729 7.22 -18.04 -2.16
N ALA A 730 6.62 -18.99 -1.46
CA ALA A 730 5.18 -18.99 -1.16
C ALA A 730 4.79 -17.81 -0.28
N LEU A 731 5.53 -17.54 0.80
CA LEU A 731 5.29 -16.40 1.68
C LEU A 731 5.51 -15.08 0.95
N SER A 732 6.53 -14.99 0.11
CA SER A 732 6.79 -13.81 -0.73
C SER A 732 5.67 -13.54 -1.72
N ALA A 733 5.14 -14.59 -2.38
CA ALA A 733 3.99 -14.46 -3.27
C ALA A 733 2.72 -14.06 -2.50
N LEU A 734 2.52 -14.63 -1.31
CA LEU A 734 1.41 -14.29 -0.44
C LEU A 734 1.49 -12.82 0.02
N SER A 735 2.68 -12.29 0.27
CA SER A 735 2.87 -10.88 0.66
C SER A 735 2.40 -9.86 -0.37
N LEU A 736 2.23 -10.27 -1.63
CA LEU A 736 1.71 -9.41 -2.69
C LEU A 736 0.23 -9.05 -2.48
N THR A 737 -0.53 -9.83 -1.69
CA THR A 737 -1.97 -9.59 -1.49
C THR A 737 -2.28 -8.43 -0.55
N TRP A 738 -1.31 -8.02 0.28
CA TRP A 738 -1.44 -6.88 1.21
C TRP A 738 -0.39 -5.78 1.00
N ALA A 739 0.46 -5.89 -0.02
CA ALA A 739 1.46 -4.88 -0.34
C ALA A 739 0.80 -3.57 -0.80
N PRO A 740 1.02 -2.42 -0.13
CA PRO A 740 0.42 -1.15 -0.50
C PRO A 740 0.76 -0.73 -1.94
N ASN A 741 2.01 -0.95 -2.36
CA ASN A 741 2.49 -0.70 -3.71
C ASN A 741 2.75 -2.03 -4.44
N PHE A 742 1.71 -2.59 -5.07
CA PHE A 742 1.79 -3.87 -5.77
C PHE A 742 2.84 -3.89 -6.92
N GLY A 743 2.99 -2.79 -7.64
CA GLY A 743 3.89 -2.71 -8.79
C GLY A 743 5.37 -2.96 -8.43
N VAL A 744 5.83 -2.38 -7.33
CA VAL A 744 7.21 -2.57 -6.85
C VAL A 744 7.38 -3.92 -6.14
N ALA A 745 6.38 -4.35 -5.37
CA ALA A 745 6.37 -5.64 -4.70
C ALA A 745 6.46 -6.81 -5.70
N SER A 746 5.67 -6.77 -6.77
CA SER A 746 5.68 -7.80 -7.82
C SER A 746 6.99 -7.84 -8.61
N ARG A 747 7.62 -6.67 -8.81
CA ARG A 747 8.96 -6.59 -9.43
C ARG A 747 10.01 -7.26 -8.55
N GLU A 748 10.07 -6.93 -7.26
CA GLU A 748 11.03 -7.54 -6.33
C GLU A 748 10.79 -9.04 -6.16
N PHE A 749 9.53 -9.47 -6.03
CA PHE A 749 9.17 -10.89 -6.01
C PHE A 749 9.76 -11.63 -7.21
N ARG A 750 9.59 -11.07 -8.41
CA ARG A 750 10.09 -11.68 -9.64
C ARG A 750 11.62 -11.75 -9.68
N VAL A 751 12.29 -10.61 -9.53
CA VAL A 751 13.73 -10.49 -9.82
C VAL A 751 14.64 -10.91 -8.67
N VAL A 752 14.18 -10.79 -7.42
CA VAL A 752 14.97 -11.15 -6.23
C VAL A 752 14.59 -12.54 -5.73
N ILE A 753 13.30 -12.84 -5.56
CA ILE A 753 12.85 -14.09 -4.93
C ILE A 753 12.74 -15.23 -5.95
N LEU A 754 11.87 -15.06 -6.95
CA LEU A 754 11.51 -16.13 -7.87
C LEU A 754 12.69 -16.55 -8.74
N GLU A 755 13.39 -15.60 -9.36
CA GLU A 755 14.52 -15.90 -10.24
C GLU A 755 15.70 -16.56 -9.51
N SER A 756 16.05 -16.08 -8.31
CA SER A 756 17.12 -16.71 -7.51
C SER A 756 16.70 -18.09 -7.00
N ALA A 757 15.43 -18.29 -6.63
CA ALA A 757 14.90 -19.59 -6.24
C ALA A 757 14.83 -20.58 -7.43
N LEU A 758 14.53 -20.10 -8.64
CA LEU A 758 14.63 -20.90 -9.87
C LEU A 758 16.08 -21.34 -10.12
N PHE A 759 17.06 -20.46 -9.87
CA PHE A 759 18.47 -20.81 -9.95
C PHE A 759 18.87 -21.87 -8.92
N TYR A 760 18.40 -21.75 -7.66
CA TYR A 760 18.53 -22.80 -6.65
C TYR A 760 17.94 -24.13 -7.13
N GLY A 761 16.70 -24.10 -7.63
CA GLY A 761 15.98 -25.26 -8.15
C GLY A 761 16.76 -25.94 -9.26
N LEU A 762 17.31 -25.17 -10.21
CA LEU A 762 18.14 -25.67 -11.30
C LEU A 762 19.41 -26.36 -10.80
N LEU A 763 20.14 -25.76 -9.86
CA LEU A 763 21.32 -26.38 -9.24
C LEU A 763 20.96 -27.72 -8.56
N ARG A 764 19.76 -27.79 -7.97
CA ARG A 764 19.23 -28.99 -7.31
C ARG A 764 18.85 -30.10 -8.30
N VAL A 765 18.19 -29.77 -9.41
CA VAL A 765 17.67 -30.75 -10.38
C VAL A 765 18.65 -31.12 -11.50
N ALA A 766 19.64 -30.28 -11.81
CA ALA A 766 20.62 -30.52 -12.87
C ALA A 766 21.60 -31.69 -12.58
N ARG A 767 21.66 -32.15 -11.31
CA ARG A 767 22.52 -33.27 -10.85
C ARG A 767 23.99 -33.10 -11.25
N LEU A 768 24.55 -31.94 -10.92
CA LEU A 768 25.93 -31.59 -11.24
C LEU A 768 26.95 -32.55 -10.59
N ASP A 769 27.91 -33.01 -11.39
CA ASP A 769 29.09 -33.72 -10.90
C ASP A 769 30.05 -32.76 -10.16
N VAL A 770 31.13 -33.30 -9.60
CA VAL A 770 32.08 -32.52 -8.79
C VAL A 770 32.76 -31.43 -9.63
N ALA A 771 33.14 -31.72 -10.88
CA ALA A 771 33.80 -30.75 -11.76
C ALA A 771 32.85 -29.63 -12.18
N GLN A 772 31.60 -29.96 -12.48
CA GLN A 772 30.54 -29.02 -12.82
C GLN A 772 30.19 -28.09 -11.67
N ARG A 773 30.10 -28.60 -10.44
CA ARG A 773 29.90 -27.75 -9.23
C ARG A 773 31.03 -26.75 -9.06
N TRP A 774 32.26 -27.23 -9.17
CA TRP A 774 33.43 -26.38 -9.09
C TRP A 774 33.46 -25.34 -10.21
N ARG A 775 32.96 -25.67 -11.40
CA ARG A 775 32.84 -24.71 -12.50
C ARG A 775 31.88 -23.57 -12.19
N VAL A 776 30.73 -23.86 -11.55
CA VAL A 776 29.79 -22.82 -11.10
C VAL A 776 30.43 -21.91 -10.05
N VAL A 777 31.17 -22.49 -9.10
CA VAL A 777 31.93 -21.72 -8.09
C VAL A 777 33.02 -20.87 -8.74
N ASP A 778 33.80 -21.45 -9.65
CA ASP A 778 34.88 -20.75 -10.34
C ASP A 778 34.32 -19.56 -11.13
N ALA A 779 33.16 -19.72 -11.76
CA ALA A 779 32.50 -18.66 -12.49
C ALA A 779 32.01 -17.52 -11.57
N TRP A 780 31.44 -17.84 -10.40
CA TRP A 780 31.12 -16.84 -9.37
C TRP A 780 32.36 -16.06 -8.92
N LEU A 781 33.45 -16.76 -8.62
CA LEU A 781 34.72 -16.16 -8.17
C LEU A 781 35.40 -15.33 -9.28
N LEU A 782 35.27 -15.75 -10.54
CA LEU A 782 35.69 -14.96 -11.69
C LEU A 782 34.87 -13.67 -11.82
N GLY A 783 33.57 -13.71 -11.51
CA GLY A 783 32.72 -12.51 -11.43
C GLY A 783 33.22 -11.55 -10.35
N ALA A 784 33.52 -12.06 -9.15
CA ALA A 784 34.11 -11.27 -8.07
C ALA A 784 35.47 -10.66 -8.43
N LEU A 785 36.33 -11.43 -9.11
CA LEU A 785 37.61 -10.93 -9.62
C LEU A 785 37.39 -9.83 -10.68
N ALA A 786 36.50 -10.05 -11.66
CA ALA A 786 36.24 -9.09 -12.72
C ALA A 786 35.74 -7.75 -12.16
N VAL A 787 34.79 -7.78 -11.23
CA VAL A 787 34.28 -6.57 -10.58
C VAL A 787 35.36 -5.91 -9.71
N SER A 788 36.21 -6.69 -9.04
CA SER A 788 37.35 -6.14 -8.29
C SER A 788 38.34 -5.42 -9.19
N LEU A 789 38.68 -6.00 -10.35
CA LEU A 789 39.58 -5.37 -11.32
C LEU A 789 38.98 -4.10 -11.92
N VAL A 790 37.67 -4.09 -12.21
CA VAL A 790 36.95 -2.88 -12.64
C VAL A 790 37.03 -1.80 -11.55
N GLY A 791 36.77 -2.14 -10.29
CA GLY A 791 36.85 -1.21 -9.16
C GLY A 791 38.26 -0.65 -8.94
N LEU A 792 39.29 -1.49 -9.03
CA LEU A 792 40.69 -1.07 -8.91
C LEU A 792 41.11 -0.17 -10.06
N ALA A 793 40.71 -0.49 -11.30
CA ALA A 793 40.95 0.37 -12.46
C ALA A 793 40.24 1.72 -12.31
N GLN A 794 39.01 1.75 -11.80
CA GLN A 794 38.30 2.99 -11.51
C GLN A 794 39.00 3.84 -10.44
N PHE A 795 39.53 3.21 -9.39
CA PHE A 795 40.25 3.89 -8.32
C PHE A 795 41.56 4.52 -8.80
N ALA A 796 42.34 3.74 -9.56
CA ALA A 796 43.71 4.08 -9.96
C ALA A 796 43.79 4.96 -11.21
N ILE A 797 42.90 4.74 -12.19
CA ILE A 797 43.00 5.35 -13.52
C ILE A 797 41.96 6.46 -13.70
N THR A 798 40.67 6.14 -13.53
CA THR A 798 39.60 7.08 -13.95
C THR A 798 39.17 8.06 -12.87
N GLY A 799 39.52 7.81 -11.61
CA GLY A 799 39.08 8.64 -10.49
C GLY A 799 37.59 8.51 -10.16
N ASN A 800 36.85 7.60 -10.81
CA ASN A 800 35.42 7.38 -10.60
C ASN A 800 35.16 6.64 -9.28
N VAL A 801 35.24 7.39 -8.17
CA VAL A 801 35.05 6.92 -6.79
C VAL A 801 34.01 7.78 -6.10
N ILE A 802 33.44 7.28 -5.00
CA ILE A 802 32.57 8.08 -4.13
C ILE A 802 33.43 8.67 -3.02
N ALA A 803 33.42 10.00 -2.89
CA ALA A 803 34.01 10.68 -1.75
C ALA A 803 32.96 10.74 -0.62
N ALA A 804 33.20 10.04 0.48
CA ALA A 804 32.35 10.09 1.66
C ALA A 804 33.23 10.13 2.91
N GLU A 805 32.82 10.90 3.92
CA GLU A 805 33.55 11.02 5.21
C GLU A 805 35.05 11.37 5.02
N GLY A 806 35.39 12.15 3.97
CA GLY A 806 36.77 12.56 3.68
C GLY A 806 37.67 11.49 3.02
N VAL A 807 37.10 10.37 2.54
CA VAL A 807 37.82 9.24 1.94
C VAL A 807 37.28 8.88 0.55
N ARG A 808 38.17 8.50 -0.36
CA ARG A 808 37.85 7.96 -1.70
C ARG A 808 37.48 6.48 -1.60
N ARG A 809 36.24 6.12 -1.91
CA ARG A 809 35.69 4.76 -1.77
C ARG A 809 35.38 4.13 -3.13
N VAL A 810 35.81 2.89 -3.33
CA VAL A 810 35.58 2.12 -4.56
C VAL A 810 34.16 1.55 -4.58
N ARG A 811 33.45 1.73 -5.70
CA ARG A 811 32.10 1.18 -5.94
C ARG A 811 32.02 0.14 -7.06
N GLY A 812 33.02 0.08 -7.94
CA GLY A 812 33.04 -0.88 -9.05
C GLY A 812 31.83 -0.70 -9.99
N VAL A 813 31.08 -1.77 -10.15
CA VAL A 813 29.85 -1.82 -10.97
C VAL A 813 28.59 -1.37 -10.23
N TYR A 814 28.70 -1.06 -8.93
CA TYR A 814 27.57 -0.72 -8.08
C TYR A 814 27.39 0.79 -7.91
N GLY A 815 26.22 1.18 -7.43
CA GLY A 815 25.93 2.56 -7.01
C GLY A 815 26.55 2.94 -5.66
N SER A 816 26.87 1.96 -4.81
CA SER A 816 27.40 2.18 -3.45
C SER A 816 28.62 1.28 -3.17
N PRO A 817 29.66 1.78 -2.47
CA PRO A 817 30.79 0.98 -2.01
C PRO A 817 30.38 -0.18 -1.08
N ASN A 818 29.30 -0.01 -0.30
CA ASN A 818 28.82 -1.06 0.59
C ASN A 818 28.26 -2.25 -0.19
N ASN A 819 27.54 -2.02 -1.29
CA ASN A 819 26.99 -3.10 -2.13
C ASN A 819 28.12 -3.93 -2.76
N LEU A 820 29.19 -3.28 -3.21
CA LEU A 820 30.39 -3.97 -3.68
C LEU A 820 31.01 -4.83 -2.57
N ALA A 821 31.11 -4.29 -1.35
CA ALA A 821 31.68 -5.01 -0.22
C ALA A 821 30.86 -6.26 0.15
N LEU A 822 29.52 -6.13 0.21
CA LEU A 822 28.57 -7.22 0.48
C LEU A 822 28.72 -8.39 -0.51
N PHE A 823 29.04 -8.11 -1.77
CA PHE A 823 29.31 -9.15 -2.76
C PHE A 823 30.69 -9.78 -2.59
N LEU A 824 31.75 -8.96 -2.46
CA LEU A 824 33.15 -9.44 -2.42
C LEU A 824 33.48 -10.21 -1.14
N GLU A 825 32.93 -9.82 0.01
CA GLU A 825 33.18 -10.50 1.28
C GLU A 825 32.70 -11.96 1.30
N ARG A 826 31.75 -12.31 0.43
CA ARG A 826 31.24 -13.68 0.26
C ARG A 826 32.21 -14.52 -0.56
N ALA A 827 32.89 -13.91 -1.52
CA ALA A 827 33.91 -14.57 -2.35
C ALA A 827 35.22 -14.84 -1.57
N VAL A 828 35.62 -13.94 -0.68
CA VAL A 828 36.86 -14.05 0.13
C VAL A 828 37.00 -15.39 0.88
N PRO A 829 36.04 -15.82 1.72
CA PRO A 829 36.15 -17.08 2.44
C PRO A 829 36.13 -18.31 1.53
N MET A 830 35.46 -18.23 0.37
CA MET A 830 35.48 -19.30 -0.62
C MET A 830 36.86 -19.44 -1.30
N LEU A 831 37.51 -18.31 -1.65
CA LEU A 831 38.89 -18.28 -2.14
C LEU A 831 39.87 -18.81 -1.08
N ALA A 832 39.74 -18.35 0.17
CA ALA A 832 40.57 -18.80 1.28
C ALA A 832 40.41 -20.32 1.54
N ALA A 833 39.19 -20.85 1.51
CA ALA A 833 38.95 -22.28 1.69
C ALA A 833 39.61 -23.14 0.59
N GLY A 834 39.59 -22.69 -0.67
CA GLY A 834 40.29 -23.38 -1.75
C GLY A 834 41.82 -23.35 -1.64
N ILE A 835 42.38 -22.44 -0.84
CA ILE A 835 43.82 -22.41 -0.50
C ILE A 835 44.12 -23.35 0.68
N LEU A 836 43.26 -23.36 1.70
CA LEU A 836 43.42 -24.12 2.95
C LEU A 836 43.16 -25.64 2.79
N TRP A 837 42.20 -26.02 1.93
CA TRP A 837 41.91 -27.41 1.57
C TRP A 837 42.00 -27.61 0.06
N PRO A 838 43.21 -27.63 -0.52
CA PRO A 838 43.38 -27.54 -1.96
C PRO A 838 42.79 -28.75 -2.70
N ALA A 839 41.88 -28.49 -3.63
CA ALA A 839 41.37 -29.50 -4.57
C ALA A 839 42.41 -29.86 -5.66
N GLY A 840 43.43 -29.03 -5.85
CA GLY A 840 44.53 -29.23 -6.82
C GLY A 840 45.54 -28.09 -6.78
N ARG A 841 46.79 -28.35 -7.21
CA ARG A 841 47.90 -27.39 -7.13
C ARG A 841 47.65 -26.10 -7.94
N TRP A 842 47.10 -26.24 -9.15
CA TRP A 842 46.80 -25.10 -10.01
C TRP A 842 45.65 -24.24 -9.48
N ARG A 843 44.55 -24.86 -9.04
CA ARG A 843 43.42 -24.15 -8.43
C ARG A 843 43.84 -23.36 -7.19
N ARG A 844 44.68 -23.96 -6.33
CA ARG A 844 45.26 -23.26 -5.17
C ARG A 844 46.03 -21.99 -5.58
N ARG A 845 46.86 -22.07 -6.62
CA ARG A 845 47.63 -20.92 -7.12
C ARG A 845 46.72 -19.84 -7.71
N LEU A 846 45.72 -20.23 -8.52
CA LEU A 846 44.76 -19.30 -9.11
C LEU A 846 43.91 -18.60 -8.04
N TYR A 847 43.48 -19.32 -7.01
CA TYR A 847 42.71 -18.73 -5.91
C TYR A 847 43.58 -17.79 -5.06
N ALA A 848 44.84 -18.14 -4.81
CA ALA A 848 45.78 -17.24 -4.14
C ALA A 848 46.04 -15.96 -4.96
N LEU A 849 46.19 -16.08 -6.28
CA LEU A 849 46.38 -14.94 -7.17
C LEU A 849 45.11 -14.05 -7.23
N ALA A 850 43.92 -14.65 -7.24
CA ALA A 850 42.66 -13.91 -7.25
C ALA A 850 42.31 -13.27 -5.90
N LEU A 851 42.73 -13.86 -4.78
CA LEU A 851 42.43 -13.36 -3.44
C LEU A 851 43.03 -11.97 -3.19
N LEU A 852 44.23 -11.70 -3.70
CA LEU A 852 44.91 -10.41 -3.49
C LEU A 852 44.12 -9.22 -4.07
N PRO A 853 43.80 -9.14 -5.38
CA PRO A 853 43.03 -8.02 -5.93
C PRO A 853 41.62 -7.92 -5.33
N VAL A 854 40.99 -9.04 -4.98
CA VAL A 854 39.67 -9.04 -4.30
C VAL A 854 39.77 -8.41 -2.91
N LEU A 855 40.77 -8.78 -2.10
CA LEU A 855 40.99 -8.20 -0.77
C LEU A 855 41.36 -6.72 -0.84
N VAL A 856 42.25 -6.33 -1.76
CA VAL A 856 42.62 -4.92 -1.94
C VAL A 856 41.40 -4.09 -2.33
N CYS A 857 40.60 -4.57 -3.29
CA CYS A 857 39.37 -3.89 -3.67
C CYS A 857 38.38 -3.80 -2.50
N LEU A 858 38.21 -4.88 -1.72
CA LEU A 858 37.35 -4.92 -0.55
C LEU A 858 37.79 -3.90 0.52
N VAL A 859 39.09 -3.76 0.80
CA VAL A 859 39.62 -2.74 1.71
C VAL A 859 39.32 -1.33 1.21
N LEU A 860 39.49 -1.08 -0.10
CA LEU A 860 39.22 0.22 -0.71
C LEU A 860 37.73 0.58 -0.79
N THR A 861 36.81 -0.34 -0.45
CA THR A 861 35.39 0.02 -0.24
C THR A 861 35.17 0.83 1.04
N PHE A 862 36.09 0.73 2.01
CA PHE A 862 35.94 1.26 3.36
C PHE A 862 34.60 0.88 4.03
N SER A 863 34.03 -0.28 3.68
CA SER A 863 32.82 -0.78 4.34
C SER A 863 33.15 -1.29 5.75
N ARG A 864 32.62 -0.61 6.77
CA ARG A 864 32.79 -0.97 8.18
C ARG A 864 32.32 -2.40 8.45
N GLY A 865 31.17 -2.79 7.90
CA GLY A 865 30.62 -4.12 8.13
C GLY A 865 31.44 -5.24 7.49
N ALA A 866 31.98 -5.01 6.30
CA ALA A 866 32.86 -6.01 5.67
C ALA A 866 34.19 -6.18 6.43
N LEU A 867 34.84 -5.07 6.79
CA LEU A 867 36.19 -5.08 7.38
C LEU A 867 36.21 -5.45 8.86
N LEU A 868 35.22 -5.01 9.64
CA LEU A 868 35.20 -5.21 11.09
C LEU A 868 34.38 -6.42 11.52
N LEU A 869 33.47 -6.92 10.67
CA LEU A 869 32.53 -7.98 11.04
C LEU A 869 32.62 -9.17 10.08
N ALA A 870 32.33 -9.00 8.80
CA ALA A 870 32.19 -10.10 7.85
C ALA A 870 33.49 -10.92 7.66
N VAL A 871 34.58 -10.27 7.25
CA VAL A 871 35.86 -10.94 6.98
C VAL A 871 36.49 -11.53 8.25
N PRO A 872 36.55 -10.80 9.39
CA PRO A 872 37.08 -11.36 10.63
C PRO A 872 36.30 -12.59 11.12
N VAL A 873 34.97 -12.52 11.17
CA VAL A 873 34.14 -13.64 11.66
C VAL A 873 34.27 -14.85 10.74
N ALA A 874 34.30 -14.64 9.41
CA ALA A 874 34.52 -15.74 8.46
C ALA A 874 35.93 -16.35 8.56
N ALA A 875 36.97 -15.54 8.80
CA ALA A 875 38.35 -16.02 9.00
C ALA A 875 38.51 -16.84 10.29
N LEU A 876 37.86 -16.41 11.39
CA LEU A 876 37.80 -17.16 12.64
C LEU A 876 37.04 -18.48 12.45
N PHE A 877 35.91 -18.45 11.75
CA PHE A 877 35.12 -19.63 11.44
C PHE A 877 35.91 -20.67 10.61
N LEU A 878 36.61 -20.24 9.55
CA LEU A 878 37.50 -21.11 8.78
C LEU A 878 38.65 -21.66 9.62
N GLY A 879 39.25 -20.83 10.48
CA GLY A 879 40.29 -21.23 11.42
C GLY A 879 39.79 -22.33 12.37
N ALA A 880 38.59 -22.15 12.94
CA ALA A 880 37.94 -23.13 13.81
C ALA A 880 37.65 -24.45 13.08
N LEU A 881 37.15 -24.40 11.85
CA LEU A 881 36.93 -25.61 11.02
C LEU A 881 38.22 -26.36 10.70
N ARG A 882 39.33 -25.64 10.51
CA ARG A 882 40.64 -26.24 10.18
C ARG A 882 41.35 -26.84 11.40
N GLY A 883 41.10 -26.30 12.59
CA GLY A 883 41.56 -26.80 13.89
C GLY A 883 42.24 -25.73 14.76
N ARG A 884 42.51 -26.05 16.04
CA ARG A 884 42.99 -25.10 17.07
C ARG A 884 44.19 -24.25 16.63
N ARG A 885 45.19 -24.83 15.94
CA ARG A 885 46.36 -24.09 15.45
C ARG A 885 45.99 -23.03 14.41
N ALA A 886 45.12 -23.39 13.46
CA ALA A 886 44.68 -22.46 12.43
C ALA A 886 43.80 -21.34 13.03
N LEU A 887 42.98 -21.65 14.03
CA LEU A 887 42.23 -20.65 14.79
C LEU A 887 43.16 -19.64 15.48
N VAL A 888 44.21 -20.10 16.15
CA VAL A 888 45.21 -19.22 16.78
C VAL A 888 45.91 -18.34 15.73
N VAL A 889 46.25 -18.91 14.57
CA VAL A 889 46.82 -18.13 13.46
C VAL A 889 45.83 -17.09 12.94
N SER A 890 44.55 -17.42 12.76
CA SER A 890 43.51 -16.45 12.37
C SER A 890 43.40 -15.32 13.39
N VAL A 891 43.39 -15.62 14.69
CA VAL A 891 43.36 -14.61 15.76
C VAL A 891 44.61 -13.73 15.71
N ALA A 892 45.80 -14.32 15.56
CA ALA A 892 47.05 -13.57 15.48
C ALA A 892 47.10 -12.66 14.24
N LEU A 893 46.66 -13.15 13.07
CA LEU A 893 46.58 -12.34 11.85
C LEU A 893 45.59 -11.18 11.98
N LEU A 894 44.44 -11.41 12.62
CA LEU A 894 43.46 -10.35 12.88
C LEU A 894 43.98 -9.33 13.90
N ALA A 895 44.71 -9.77 14.92
CA ALA A 895 45.37 -8.88 15.87
C ALA A 895 46.45 -8.02 15.18
N VAL A 896 47.26 -8.62 14.30
CA VAL A 896 48.25 -7.88 13.49
C VAL A 896 47.55 -6.91 12.55
N ALA A 897 46.47 -7.32 11.87
CA ALA A 897 45.70 -6.42 11.01
C ALA A 897 45.14 -5.24 11.81
N ALA A 898 44.58 -5.48 13.01
CA ALA A 898 44.11 -4.41 13.89
C ALA A 898 45.26 -3.48 14.35
N LEU A 899 46.43 -4.03 14.67
CA LEU A 899 47.64 -3.26 15.02
C LEU A 899 48.16 -2.42 13.85
N VAL A 900 48.09 -2.93 12.62
CA VAL A 900 48.47 -2.18 11.41
C VAL A 900 47.46 -1.05 11.11
N LEU A 901 46.18 -1.26 11.46
CA LEU A 901 45.14 -0.24 11.32
C LEU A 901 45.15 0.80 12.44
N LEU A 902 45.78 0.51 13.60
CA LEU A 902 45.83 1.38 14.77
C LEU A 902 46.50 2.75 14.52
N PRO A 903 47.61 2.86 13.78
CA PRO A 903 48.16 4.15 13.34
C PRO A 903 47.20 4.94 12.45
N MET A 904 46.41 4.25 11.61
CA MET A 904 45.39 4.89 10.77
C MET A 904 44.24 5.44 11.61
N ALA A 905 43.92 4.81 12.76
CA ALA A 905 42.88 5.24 13.71
C ALA A 905 43.06 6.66 14.27
N ARG A 906 44.28 7.20 14.26
CA ARG A 906 44.59 8.58 14.71
C ARG A 906 44.32 9.66 13.67
N THR A 907 43.93 9.29 12.46
CA THR A 907 43.51 10.25 11.44
C THR A 907 42.02 10.57 11.62
N GLU A 908 41.60 11.82 11.38
CA GLU A 908 40.16 12.19 11.36
C GLU A 908 39.32 11.24 10.47
N ARG A 909 39.95 10.76 9.39
CA ARG A 909 39.41 9.79 8.41
C ARG A 909 39.07 8.42 8.98
N PHE A 910 39.68 7.99 10.09
CA PHE A 910 39.46 6.67 10.70
C PHE A 910 38.82 6.78 12.08
N ALA A 911 38.98 7.93 12.76
CA ALA A 911 38.22 8.28 13.96
C ALA A 911 36.71 8.36 13.68
N SER A 912 36.29 8.82 12.49
CA SER A 912 34.89 8.79 12.04
C SER A 912 34.31 7.37 11.97
N LEU A 913 35.14 6.32 11.78
CA LEU A 913 34.72 4.92 11.76
C LEU A 913 34.25 4.44 13.14
N LEU A 914 34.75 5.06 14.21
CA LEU A 914 34.47 4.71 15.61
C LEU A 914 33.49 5.68 16.30
N ASN A 915 33.02 6.72 15.60
CA ASN A 915 32.08 7.68 16.15
C ASN A 915 30.65 7.13 16.15
N THR A 916 30.05 7.02 17.35
CA THR A 916 28.68 6.53 17.57
C THR A 916 27.66 7.64 17.81
N ARG A 917 28.11 8.90 17.99
CA ARG A 917 27.26 10.05 18.33
C ARG A 917 26.86 10.91 17.12
N SER A 918 27.49 10.69 15.96
CA SER A 918 27.16 11.37 14.70
C SER A 918 27.54 10.49 13.51
N GLY A 919 26.89 10.68 12.35
CA GLY A 919 27.17 9.93 11.12
C GLY A 919 26.35 8.65 10.97
N THR A 920 26.77 7.77 10.06
CA THR A 920 25.99 6.59 9.60
C THR A 920 25.50 5.64 10.70
N THR A 921 26.22 5.49 11.80
CA THR A 921 25.81 4.64 12.94
C THR A 921 24.62 5.22 13.71
N PHE A 922 24.58 6.54 13.92
CA PHE A 922 23.47 7.22 14.61
C PHE A 922 22.16 7.06 13.81
N PHE A 923 22.22 7.29 12.50
CA PHE A 923 21.05 7.10 11.62
C PHE A 923 20.53 5.66 11.63
N ARG A 924 21.41 4.65 11.72
CA ARG A 924 20.97 3.26 11.82
C ARG A 924 20.17 2.98 13.09
N PHE A 925 20.55 3.56 14.23
CA PHE A 925 19.74 3.40 15.45
C PHE A 925 18.36 4.03 15.32
N GLN A 926 18.28 5.25 14.75
CA GLN A 926 16.98 5.88 14.50
C GLN A 926 16.16 5.13 13.46
N LEU A 927 16.80 4.64 12.40
CA LEU A 927 16.17 3.78 11.40
C LEU A 927 15.62 2.50 12.01
N TRP A 928 16.36 1.84 12.90
CA TRP A 928 15.88 0.63 13.58
C TRP A 928 14.72 0.92 14.52
N ARG A 929 14.74 2.05 15.25
CA ARG A 929 13.59 2.48 16.07
C ARG A 929 12.36 2.75 15.20
N ALA A 930 12.50 3.50 14.11
CA ALA A 930 11.43 3.70 13.11
C ALA A 930 10.88 2.37 12.56
N THR A 931 11.79 1.44 12.27
CA THR A 931 11.46 0.10 11.75
C THR A 931 10.70 -0.73 12.78
N LEU A 932 11.04 -0.62 14.06
CA LEU A 932 10.32 -1.29 15.15
C LEU A 932 8.92 -0.71 15.33
N ASN A 933 8.71 0.60 15.18
CA ASN A 933 7.37 1.19 15.15
C ASN A 933 6.53 0.63 14.00
N LEU A 934 7.11 0.52 12.80
CA LEU A 934 6.47 -0.11 11.65
C LEU A 934 6.11 -1.59 11.93
N ILE A 935 7.01 -2.34 12.57
CA ILE A 935 6.73 -3.73 12.99
C ILE A 935 5.63 -3.78 14.04
N GLY A 936 5.54 -2.80 14.93
CA GLY A 936 4.45 -2.67 15.92
C GLY A 936 3.07 -2.60 15.26
N ASP A 937 2.94 -1.83 14.18
CA ASP A 937 1.71 -1.69 13.40
C ASP A 937 1.44 -2.94 12.52
N HIS A 938 2.50 -3.62 12.05
CA HIS A 938 2.39 -4.74 11.10
C HIS A 938 3.20 -6.00 11.49
N PRO A 939 2.99 -6.59 12.69
CA PRO A 939 3.89 -7.62 13.21
C PRO A 939 3.82 -8.94 12.45
N LEU A 940 2.62 -9.32 11.98
CA LEU A 940 2.37 -10.61 11.33
C LEU A 940 2.64 -10.60 9.83
N THR A 941 2.31 -9.51 9.15
CA THR A 941 2.34 -9.39 7.69
C THR A 941 3.52 -8.60 7.15
N GLY A 942 4.09 -7.72 7.98
CA GLY A 942 4.91 -6.62 7.47
C GLY A 942 4.11 -5.74 6.49
N VAL A 943 4.82 -4.99 5.66
CA VAL A 943 4.24 -4.10 4.62
C VAL A 943 4.41 -4.65 3.21
N GLY A 944 4.89 -5.89 3.06
CA GLY A 944 5.12 -6.52 1.76
C GLY A 944 6.47 -6.15 1.13
N LEU A 945 6.82 -6.87 0.07
CA LEU A 945 8.06 -6.69 -0.68
C LEU A 945 8.17 -5.26 -1.25
N ASP A 946 9.38 -4.71 -1.21
CA ASP A 946 9.78 -3.38 -1.72
C ASP A 946 8.93 -2.19 -1.24
N ASN A 947 8.25 -2.31 -0.08
CA ASN A 947 7.37 -1.26 0.44
C ASN A 947 7.97 -0.41 1.59
N PHE A 948 9.14 -0.81 2.12
CA PHE A 948 9.79 -0.11 3.24
C PHE A 948 10.03 1.36 2.96
N LEU A 949 10.59 1.71 1.80
CA LEU A 949 10.90 3.11 1.42
C LEU A 949 9.70 4.04 1.59
N TYR A 950 8.56 3.63 1.03
CA TYR A 950 7.35 4.45 0.97
C TYR A 950 6.77 4.66 2.37
N GLN A 951 6.75 3.59 3.18
CA GLN A 951 6.26 3.64 4.55
C GLN A 951 7.19 4.41 5.48
N TYR A 952 8.50 4.17 5.37
CA TYR A 952 9.50 4.86 6.16
C TYR A 952 9.42 6.37 5.92
N ARG A 953 9.53 6.82 4.68
CA ARG A 953 9.63 8.26 4.38
C ARG A 953 8.36 9.07 4.64
N THR A 954 7.17 8.45 4.55
CA THR A 954 5.88 9.16 4.63
C THR A 954 5.10 8.92 5.91
N ARG A 955 5.55 7.98 6.76
CA ARG A 955 4.84 7.60 7.99
C ARG A 955 5.79 7.38 9.16
N TYR A 956 6.80 6.54 9.02
CA TYR A 956 7.58 6.06 10.18
C TYR A 956 8.92 6.78 10.39
N VAL A 957 9.36 7.68 9.52
CA VAL A 957 10.61 8.42 9.70
C VAL A 957 10.55 9.21 11.00
N LEU A 958 11.57 9.02 11.84
CA LEU A 958 11.65 9.74 13.11
C LEU A 958 12.12 11.18 12.86
N PRO A 959 11.70 12.14 13.70
CA PRO A 959 12.10 13.53 13.56
C PRO A 959 13.62 13.73 13.50
N ALA A 960 14.37 12.95 14.28
CA ALA A 960 15.83 12.97 14.31
C ALA A 960 16.52 12.35 13.06
N ALA A 961 15.77 11.73 12.14
CA ALA A 961 16.28 11.00 10.98
C ALA A 961 15.90 11.65 9.63
N TRP A 962 15.47 12.92 9.63
CA TRP A 962 15.00 13.63 8.44
C TRP A 962 16.01 13.74 7.28
N GLN A 963 17.30 13.52 7.53
CA GLN A 963 18.37 13.70 6.54
C GLN A 963 18.49 12.52 5.56
N GLU A 964 17.87 11.38 5.84
CA GLU A 964 18.00 10.13 5.06
C GLU A 964 16.61 9.57 4.66
N LEU A 965 15.78 10.39 4.01
CA LEU A 965 14.38 10.03 3.68
C LEU A 965 14.27 8.92 2.63
N ASN A 966 15.32 8.66 1.85
CA ASN A 966 15.27 7.78 0.68
C ASN A 966 15.85 6.37 0.92
N LEU A 967 15.79 5.88 2.16
CA LEU A 967 16.26 4.54 2.53
C LEU A 967 15.26 3.46 2.12
N SER A 968 15.73 2.45 1.37
CA SER A 968 14.88 1.36 0.86
C SER A 968 14.84 0.09 1.72
N HIS A 969 15.63 0.04 2.79
CA HIS A 969 15.68 -1.07 3.72
C HIS A 969 16.24 -0.63 5.09
N PRO A 970 16.00 -1.40 6.18
CA PRO A 970 16.36 -0.99 7.54
C PRO A 970 17.83 -1.22 7.92
N HIS A 971 18.73 -1.52 6.96
CA HIS A 971 20.13 -1.92 7.23
C HIS A 971 20.28 -3.02 8.32
N ASN A 972 19.36 -3.98 8.37
CA ASN A 972 19.45 -5.17 9.23
C ASN A 972 18.63 -6.30 8.60
N LEU A 973 19.27 -7.42 8.29
CA LEU A 973 18.69 -8.57 7.60
C LEU A 973 17.45 -9.12 8.30
N VAL A 974 17.45 -9.20 9.64
CA VAL A 974 16.31 -9.74 10.39
C VAL A 974 15.13 -8.78 10.33
N LEU A 975 15.38 -7.48 10.54
CA LEU A 975 14.34 -6.46 10.42
C LEU A 975 13.83 -6.35 8.97
N ASP A 976 14.68 -6.51 7.98
CA ASP A 976 14.32 -6.45 6.55
C ASP A 976 13.38 -7.61 6.18
N PHE A 977 13.68 -8.83 6.64
CA PHE A 977 12.77 -9.97 6.50
C PHE A 977 11.45 -9.76 7.25
N TRP A 978 11.48 -9.21 8.46
CA TRP A 978 10.28 -8.96 9.24
C TRP A 978 9.39 -7.92 8.58
N VAL A 979 9.94 -6.78 8.15
CA VAL A 979 9.14 -5.73 7.55
C VAL A 979 8.60 -6.13 6.18
N ARG A 980 9.32 -6.94 5.40
CA ARG A 980 8.83 -7.37 4.07
C ARG A 980 7.84 -8.52 4.13
N LEU A 981 8.05 -9.50 5.02
CA LEU A 981 7.34 -10.78 5.02
C LEU A 981 6.65 -11.12 6.36
N GLY A 982 6.71 -10.22 7.34
CA GLY A 982 6.19 -10.42 8.69
C GLY A 982 7.04 -11.37 9.54
N VAL A 983 6.55 -11.71 10.72
CA VAL A 983 7.23 -12.65 11.65
C VAL A 983 7.51 -14.01 11.00
N LEU A 984 6.65 -14.46 10.08
CA LEU A 984 6.87 -15.70 9.33
C LEU A 984 8.10 -15.61 8.43
N GLY A 985 8.45 -14.43 7.93
CA GLY A 985 9.68 -14.20 7.18
C GLY A 985 10.92 -14.49 8.02
N VAL A 986 10.92 -14.05 9.28
CA VAL A 986 12.01 -14.31 10.24
C VAL A 986 12.11 -15.80 10.55
N VAL A 987 10.97 -16.49 10.71
CA VAL A 987 10.92 -17.95 10.90
C VAL A 987 11.50 -18.70 9.70
N VAL A 988 11.15 -18.29 8.48
CA VAL A 988 11.68 -18.90 7.25
C VAL A 988 13.18 -18.66 7.11
N LEU A 989 13.66 -17.44 7.41
CA LEU A 989 15.09 -17.13 7.44
C LEU A 989 15.82 -18.03 8.44
N ALA A 990 15.35 -18.10 9.69
CA ALA A 990 15.94 -18.95 10.72
C ALA A 990 15.94 -20.44 10.32
N TRP A 991 14.85 -20.92 9.70
CA TRP A 991 14.76 -22.28 9.19
C TRP A 991 15.82 -22.55 8.10
N LEU A 992 15.94 -21.67 7.10
CA LEU A 992 16.94 -21.78 6.04
C LEU A 992 18.35 -21.84 6.61
N GLU A 993 18.70 -20.94 7.53
CA GLU A 993 20.03 -20.90 8.14
C GLU A 993 20.34 -22.15 8.98
N VAL A 994 19.40 -22.56 9.86
CA VAL A 994 19.59 -23.76 10.69
C VAL A 994 19.74 -25.01 9.81
N ALA A 995 18.90 -25.16 8.78
CA ALA A 995 18.98 -26.28 7.86
C ALA A 995 20.31 -26.26 7.07
N PHE A 996 20.73 -25.09 6.61
CA PHE A 996 21.96 -24.88 5.85
C PHE A 996 23.21 -25.26 6.66
N PHE A 997 23.37 -24.68 7.85
CA PHE A 997 24.54 -24.96 8.68
C PHE A 997 24.57 -26.40 9.18
N ARG A 998 23.42 -26.98 9.56
CA ARG A 998 23.35 -28.40 9.96
C ARG A 998 23.80 -29.31 8.82
N GLN A 999 23.33 -29.06 7.60
CA GLN A 999 23.70 -29.86 6.44
C GLN A 999 25.16 -29.65 6.02
N GLY A 1000 25.61 -28.40 5.94
CA GLY A 1000 26.96 -28.04 5.53
C GLY A 1000 28.04 -28.56 6.48
N LEU A 1001 27.85 -28.39 7.80
CA LEU A 1001 28.79 -28.88 8.80
C LEU A 1001 28.79 -30.42 8.91
N ALA A 1002 27.62 -31.05 8.81
CA ALA A 1002 27.54 -32.51 8.77
C ALA A 1002 28.28 -33.07 7.54
N PHE A 1003 28.13 -32.43 6.37
CA PHE A 1003 28.83 -32.82 5.16
C PHE A 1003 30.35 -32.60 5.27
N TYR A 1004 30.79 -31.44 5.78
CA TYR A 1004 32.20 -31.14 6.03
C TYR A 1004 32.88 -32.20 6.91
N ARG A 1005 32.20 -32.64 7.97
CA ARG A 1005 32.71 -33.67 8.90
C ARG A 1005 32.81 -35.05 8.27
N ARG A 1006 31.88 -35.40 7.37
CA ARG A 1006 31.80 -36.74 6.75
C ARG A 1006 32.69 -36.89 5.51
N THR A 1007 32.88 -35.83 4.72
CA THR A 1007 33.59 -35.93 3.45
C THR A 1007 35.10 -36.09 3.66
N THR A 1008 35.74 -36.99 2.91
CA THR A 1008 37.19 -37.22 2.97
C THR A 1008 37.95 -36.50 1.86
N SER A 1009 37.26 -36.07 0.80
CA SER A 1009 37.87 -35.35 -0.33
C SER A 1009 38.29 -33.93 0.07
N PRO A 1010 39.58 -33.55 -0.05
CA PRO A 1010 40.04 -32.19 0.27
C PRO A 1010 39.28 -31.11 -0.50
N GLY A 1011 38.98 -31.35 -1.78
CA GLY A 1011 38.20 -30.39 -2.57
C GLY A 1011 36.77 -30.24 -2.06
N MET A 1012 36.09 -31.34 -1.72
CA MET A 1012 34.73 -31.22 -1.17
C MET A 1012 34.72 -30.61 0.24
N LYS A 1013 35.79 -30.79 1.03
CA LYS A 1013 35.99 -30.06 2.29
C LYS A 1013 36.15 -28.55 2.05
N ALA A 1014 36.97 -28.14 1.08
CA ALA A 1014 37.10 -26.74 0.68
C ALA A 1014 35.76 -26.13 0.28
N LEU A 1015 34.99 -26.84 -0.55
CA LEU A 1015 33.67 -26.38 -0.98
C LEU A 1015 32.74 -26.17 0.22
N ALA A 1016 32.63 -27.15 1.11
CA ALA A 1016 31.75 -27.05 2.28
C ALA A 1016 32.18 -25.95 3.25
N ALA A 1017 33.48 -25.86 3.56
CA ALA A 1017 34.03 -24.84 4.45
C ALA A 1017 33.89 -23.44 3.85
N GLY A 1018 34.17 -23.27 2.56
CA GLY A 1018 34.08 -21.99 1.86
C GLY A 1018 32.64 -21.48 1.75
N LEU A 1019 31.68 -22.33 1.38
CA LEU A 1019 30.26 -21.94 1.28
C LEU A 1019 29.67 -21.61 2.66
N THR A 1020 29.98 -22.39 3.70
CA THR A 1020 29.51 -22.09 5.06
C THR A 1020 30.15 -20.82 5.63
N ALA A 1021 31.45 -20.60 5.41
CA ALA A 1021 32.13 -19.36 5.80
C ALA A 1021 31.66 -18.14 4.99
N SER A 1022 31.30 -18.32 3.72
CA SER A 1022 30.64 -17.28 2.90
C SER A 1022 29.30 -16.86 3.49
N MET A 1023 28.49 -17.81 3.97
CA MET A 1023 27.23 -17.49 4.63
C MET A 1023 27.46 -16.79 5.98
N VAL A 1024 28.46 -17.22 6.75
CA VAL A 1024 28.87 -16.53 7.99
C VAL A 1024 29.24 -15.07 7.72
N ALA A 1025 30.02 -14.79 6.66
CA ALA A 1025 30.33 -13.42 6.26
C ALA A 1025 29.05 -12.62 5.93
N ALA A 1026 28.16 -13.20 5.12
CA ALA A 1026 26.91 -12.57 4.71
C ALA A 1026 25.97 -12.25 5.89
N LEU A 1027 25.83 -13.18 6.84
CA LEU A 1027 25.02 -12.97 8.04
C LEU A 1027 25.63 -11.92 8.96
N ALA A 1028 26.95 -11.96 9.14
CA ALA A 1028 27.69 -11.03 9.97
C ALA A 1028 27.48 -9.58 9.48
N HIS A 1029 27.78 -9.29 8.21
CA HIS A 1029 27.51 -7.95 7.65
C HIS A 1029 26.01 -7.62 7.63
N GLY A 1030 25.17 -8.62 7.33
CA GLY A 1030 23.71 -8.48 7.29
C GLY A 1030 23.09 -8.00 8.61
N LEU A 1031 23.76 -8.11 9.77
CA LEU A 1031 23.25 -7.53 11.01
C LEU A 1031 23.27 -5.98 11.04
N ILE A 1032 24.03 -5.35 10.15
CA ILE A 1032 24.23 -3.89 10.11
C ILE A 1032 24.11 -3.30 8.69
N ASP A 1033 23.72 -4.12 7.71
CA ASP A 1033 23.42 -3.70 6.34
C ASP A 1033 22.48 -4.72 5.64
N GLN A 1034 22.27 -4.59 4.33
CA GLN A 1034 21.41 -5.50 3.56
C GLN A 1034 22.08 -6.87 3.35
N GLY A 1035 21.39 -7.97 3.68
CA GLY A 1035 21.93 -9.32 3.52
C GLY A 1035 21.37 -10.13 2.35
N PHE A 1036 20.17 -9.81 1.83
CA PHE A 1036 19.45 -10.69 0.90
C PHE A 1036 18.71 -9.98 -0.24
N PHE A 1037 17.94 -8.92 0.02
CA PHE A 1037 17.00 -8.33 -0.96
C PHE A 1037 17.64 -7.47 -2.08
N LEU A 1038 18.80 -7.87 -2.57
CA LEU A 1038 19.41 -7.40 -3.81
C LEU A 1038 19.60 -8.59 -4.75
N VAL A 1039 19.48 -8.35 -6.06
CA VAL A 1039 19.51 -9.42 -7.08
C VAL A 1039 20.77 -10.28 -6.93
N ASP A 1040 21.96 -9.69 -7.00
CA ASP A 1040 23.22 -10.43 -6.89
C ASP A 1040 23.37 -11.14 -5.54
N LEU A 1041 22.97 -10.49 -4.44
CA LEU A 1041 23.05 -11.07 -3.10
C LEU A 1041 22.11 -12.28 -2.93
N ALA A 1042 20.87 -12.21 -3.44
CA ALA A 1042 19.92 -13.31 -3.44
C ALA A 1042 20.40 -14.47 -4.31
N PHE A 1043 20.99 -14.19 -5.47
CA PHE A 1043 21.58 -15.22 -6.33
C PHE A 1043 22.76 -15.92 -5.68
N VAL A 1044 23.66 -15.19 -4.99
CA VAL A 1044 24.77 -15.80 -4.23
C VAL A 1044 24.24 -16.60 -3.05
N PHE A 1045 23.24 -16.09 -2.32
CA PHE A 1045 22.58 -16.81 -1.24
C PHE A 1045 22.03 -18.16 -1.74
N MET A 1046 21.22 -18.14 -2.81
CA MET A 1046 20.64 -19.33 -3.43
C MET A 1046 21.69 -20.26 -4.05
N LEU A 1047 22.79 -19.73 -4.58
CA LEU A 1047 23.93 -20.51 -5.06
C LEU A 1047 24.57 -21.30 -3.91
N THR A 1048 24.80 -20.66 -2.76
CA THR A 1048 25.41 -21.34 -1.60
C THR A 1048 24.50 -22.44 -1.07
N LEU A 1049 23.18 -22.20 -0.97
CA LEU A 1049 22.20 -23.23 -0.60
C LEU A 1049 22.17 -24.39 -1.61
N GLY A 1050 22.10 -24.06 -2.91
CA GLY A 1050 21.90 -25.01 -4.00
C GLY A 1050 23.10 -25.94 -4.23
N LEU A 1051 24.32 -25.47 -3.99
CA LEU A 1051 25.52 -26.31 -4.09
C LEU A 1051 25.68 -27.30 -2.92
N LEU A 1052 25.11 -27.00 -1.75
CA LEU A 1052 25.14 -27.85 -0.55
C LEU A 1052 23.97 -28.84 -0.45
N SER A 1053 22.75 -28.44 -0.87
CA SER A 1053 21.52 -29.26 -0.77
C SER A 1053 21.66 -30.71 -1.28
N PRO A 1054 22.28 -30.99 -2.46
CA PRO A 1054 22.42 -32.35 -2.97
C PRO A 1054 23.41 -33.25 -2.19
N LEU A 1055 24.23 -32.67 -1.30
CA LEU A 1055 25.32 -33.37 -0.61
C LEU A 1055 24.90 -33.99 0.72
N GLY A 1056 23.80 -33.52 1.33
CA GLY A 1056 23.26 -34.11 2.56
C GLY A 1056 22.35 -35.32 2.35
N ALA A 1057 21.87 -35.57 1.13
CA ALA A 1057 20.87 -36.59 0.81
C ALA A 1057 21.43 -37.95 0.34
N ARG A 1058 22.75 -38.14 0.25
CA ARG A 1058 23.35 -39.45 -0.11
C ARG A 1058 23.72 -40.21 1.16
N LYS A 1059 22.99 -41.28 1.45
CA LYS A 1059 23.36 -42.26 2.50
C LYS A 1059 24.20 -43.44 2.01
N ASP A 1060 24.37 -43.66 0.71
CA ASP A 1060 24.92 -44.93 0.22
C ASP A 1060 26.19 -44.83 -0.63
N THR A 1061 27.13 -45.72 -0.25
CA THR A 1061 28.23 -46.36 -1.00
C THR A 1061 29.42 -45.51 -1.51
N LEU A 1062 30.40 -45.31 -0.63
CA LEU A 1062 31.82 -45.37 -0.99
C LEU A 1062 32.37 -46.72 -0.50
N HIS A 1063 32.03 -47.81 -1.19
CA HIS A 1063 32.73 -49.08 -1.01
C HIS A 1063 34.13 -48.95 -1.64
N LEU A 1064 35.15 -49.01 -0.80
CA LEU A 1064 36.52 -49.31 -1.23
C LEU A 1064 36.60 -50.79 -1.64
N PRO A 1065 37.27 -51.15 -2.74
CA PRO A 1065 37.64 -52.54 -2.97
C PRO A 1065 38.81 -52.87 -2.03
N SER A 1066 38.54 -53.59 -0.96
CA SER A 1066 39.58 -54.26 -0.16
C SER A 1066 39.78 -55.68 -0.68
N SER A 1067 40.81 -55.89 -1.49
CA SER A 1067 41.50 -57.18 -1.57
C SER A 1067 42.94 -56.94 -1.11
N PRO A 1068 43.39 -57.57 -0.02
CA PRO A 1068 44.79 -57.63 0.32
C PRO A 1068 45.43 -58.85 -0.36
N ILE A 1069 46.39 -58.62 -1.24
CA ILE A 1069 47.48 -59.60 -1.45
C ILE A 1069 48.31 -59.55 -0.17
N LYS A 1070 48.31 -60.66 0.58
CA LYS A 1070 49.24 -60.93 1.69
C LYS A 1070 50.14 -62.08 1.26
N ASP A 1071 51.43 -61.79 1.07
CA ASP A 1071 52.49 -62.79 1.20
C ASP A 1071 53.08 -62.71 2.61
N SER A 1072 52.99 -63.89 3.27
CA SER A 1072 53.92 -64.59 4.17
C SER A 1072 54.60 -63.97 5.42
N ALA A 1073 54.67 -64.88 6.42
CA ALA A 1073 55.55 -64.98 7.60
C ALA A 1073 55.14 -64.09 8.80
N ASP A 1074 54.91 -64.58 10.02
CA ASP A 1074 55.66 -65.59 10.77
C ASP A 1074 54.90 -66.08 12.04
N LEU A 1075 55.46 -67.14 12.65
CA LEU A 1075 55.30 -67.73 14.00
C LEU A 1075 54.89 -69.21 13.92
N LEU A 1076 55.88 -70.12 13.86
CA LEU A 1076 56.63 -70.69 15.00
C LEU A 1076 56.00 -72.02 15.47
N GLN A 1077 56.64 -73.14 15.14
CA GLN A 1077 57.41 -73.96 16.09
C GLN A 1077 57.66 -75.36 15.54
N CYS A 1078 58.85 -75.86 15.85
CA CYS A 1078 59.37 -77.18 15.54
C CYS A 1078 59.75 -77.84 16.88
N PRO A 1079 59.64 -79.18 16.99
CA PRO A 1079 60.62 -79.95 17.75
C PRO A 1079 61.38 -80.95 16.84
N ARG A 1080 62.60 -81.25 17.30
CA ARG A 1080 63.62 -82.10 16.66
C ARG A 1080 63.26 -83.60 16.59
N SER A 1081 63.98 -84.24 15.66
CA SER A 1081 64.35 -85.67 15.47
C SER A 1081 63.29 -86.66 14.96
N ASN A 1082 63.44 -87.19 13.74
CA ASN A 1082 64.28 -88.38 13.50
C ASN A 1082 64.54 -88.68 12.00
N ARG A 1083 65.77 -89.13 11.74
CA ARG A 1083 66.36 -89.84 10.58
C ARG A 1083 66.81 -89.09 9.30
N ASN A 1084 68.15 -88.93 9.31
CA ASN A 1084 69.20 -88.87 8.28
C ASN A 1084 69.16 -87.79 7.20
#